data_AF-A0A1N6J370-F1
#
_entry.id   AF-A0A1N6J370-F1
#
_cell.length_a   1.000
_cell.length_b   1.000
_cell.length_c   1.000
_cell.angle_alpha   90.00
_cell.angle_beta   90.00
_cell.angle_gamma   90.00
#
_symmetry.space_group_name_H-M   'P 1'
#
loop_
_entity.id
_entity.type
_entity.pdbx_description
1 polymer ?
#
loop_
_entity_poly.entity_id
_entity_poly.type
_entity_poly.pdbx_seq_one_letter_code
_entity_poly.pdbx_strand_id
1 'polypeptide(L)'
;MVQQRFQRTPQLNGDDVDAKRKEIHAYFHTTLDRYERLFDTLRNENAYYKKPITLRHPLIFYLGHTATFFINKLILAGLIAERINPKMESMFAVGVDEMSWDDLDISHYEWPAVEAVYAYRNNMRNVVDKLIRDLPLTLPITWESPWWAILMGIEHERIHLETSSVLIRQHAIEYVQPSTAWEPCRKSGTAPQNKLITVAAGHVQVGKNKTEQEYYGWDNEYGCHSAEISTFQASQYLVSNQEFLAFVEANGYTTENYWEEEGRSWQKYAGARHPTFWIKQNSEWRLRLMTEEILMPWDWPVEVNYHEAKAFCNWKTTTSGQPVRLPTEDEWYRLYDTANLTEVLQNEPAVGNLHLDYYASSCPVNEFPQGEFYDIVGNVWQWTETPTYPFEGFDVYPYYDDFTTPTFDNQHNLIKGGSWIACGNESLKSARYAFRRHFFQHAGFRYVVTDTPATVQSSNYETDKLLSEYGEFHYGDVYFDVPNFPKTLAEIAIAAMADKPARTALDLGCASGRSTFELAHHFDHVTGIDFSARFIGQGVQLAEQGVLRYTLTDEGDLVSYKERTLKGLGLDSVKHKVAFYQGDACNLKSIFTAYDLILAANLIDRLYDPAKLLTSIHTRLNTGGLLMITSPYTWLTEHTKKEAWIGGFKRDGENLTTLDGLKEILGPHFKLIQGPQPVPFVIRETKRKFQHTLAETTIWEKIS
;
A
#
# COMPACT_ATOMS: atom_id res chain seq x y z
N MET A 1 7.64 10.16 45.07
CA MET A 1 6.37 9.75 44.43
C MET A 1 6.74 9.06 43.14
N VAL A 2 6.27 7.83 42.89
CA VAL A 2 6.49 7.18 41.59
C VAL A 2 5.69 8.01 40.58
N GLN A 3 6.36 8.60 39.59
CA GLN A 3 5.69 9.29 38.50
C GLN A 3 4.83 8.26 37.77
N GLN A 4 3.51 8.48 37.73
CA GLN A 4 2.59 7.57 37.05
C GLN A 4 2.91 7.61 35.54
N ARG A 5 3.36 6.47 35.00
CA ARG A 5 3.71 6.32 33.58
C ARG A 5 2.45 6.38 32.71
N PHE A 6 2.63 6.84 31.48
CA PHE A 6 1.55 6.81 30.50
C PHE A 6 1.21 5.36 30.12
N GLN A 7 -0.08 5.03 30.00
CA GLN A 7 -0.50 3.64 29.80
C GLN A 7 0.01 3.07 28.48
N ARG A 8 0.58 1.86 28.54
CA ARG A 8 1.00 1.10 27.35
C ARG A 8 -0.21 0.51 26.64
N THR A 9 -0.01 0.08 25.40
CA THR A 9 -1.04 -0.57 24.60
C THR A 9 -1.64 -1.76 25.36
N PRO A 10 -2.97 -1.79 25.57
CA PRO A 10 -3.62 -2.92 26.24
C PRO A 10 -3.42 -4.20 25.43
N GLN A 11 -3.15 -5.29 26.14
CA GLN A 11 -3.31 -6.61 25.52
C GLN A 11 -4.79 -6.88 25.24
N LEU A 12 -5.11 -7.57 24.16
CA LEU A 12 -6.49 -7.84 23.73
C LEU A 12 -7.07 -9.12 24.33
N ASN A 13 -6.22 -9.94 24.94
CA ASN A 13 -6.59 -11.15 25.67
C ASN A 13 -6.78 -10.88 27.18
N GLY A 14 -7.21 -11.92 27.90
CA GLY A 14 -7.37 -11.91 29.35
C GLY A 14 -8.60 -12.71 29.81
N ASP A 15 -8.66 -12.99 31.11
CA ASP A 15 -9.71 -13.82 31.72
C ASP A 15 -10.74 -13.00 32.53
N ASP A 16 -10.49 -11.70 32.73
CA ASP A 16 -11.34 -10.80 33.51
C ASP A 16 -11.84 -9.65 32.64
N VAL A 17 -13.12 -9.74 32.26
CA VAL A 17 -13.82 -8.76 31.43
C VAL A 17 -13.95 -7.41 32.12
N ASP A 18 -14.18 -7.38 33.44
CA ASP A 18 -14.35 -6.12 34.18
C ASP A 18 -13.02 -5.40 34.36
N ALA A 19 -11.93 -6.15 34.59
CA ALA A 19 -10.59 -5.60 34.61
C ALA A 19 -10.20 -5.04 33.23
N LYS A 20 -10.46 -5.78 32.14
CA LYS A 20 -10.16 -5.31 30.78
C LYS A 20 -10.95 -4.05 30.42
N ARG A 21 -12.23 -4.00 30.78
CA ARG A 21 -13.06 -2.81 30.59
C ARG A 21 -12.48 -1.59 31.29
N LYS A 22 -12.07 -1.74 32.56
CA LYS A 22 -11.44 -0.66 33.33
C LYS A 22 -10.10 -0.22 32.74
N GLU A 23 -9.31 -1.16 32.23
CA GLU A 23 -8.05 -0.86 31.54
C GLU A 23 -8.29 -0.02 30.28
N ILE A 24 -9.19 -0.45 29.39
CA ILE A 24 -9.54 0.28 28.16
C ILE A 24 -10.18 1.63 28.47
N HIS A 25 -11.02 1.70 29.51
CA HIS A 25 -11.61 2.95 29.99
C HIS A 25 -10.55 3.97 30.42
N ALA A 26 -9.59 3.55 31.24
CA ALA A 26 -8.45 4.39 31.62
C ALA A 26 -7.60 4.76 30.38
N TYR A 27 -7.37 3.80 29.48
CA TYR A 27 -6.58 4.00 28.26
C TYR A 27 -7.19 5.07 27.34
N PHE A 28 -8.52 5.06 27.21
CA PHE A 28 -9.29 6.09 26.51
C PHE A 28 -9.10 7.47 27.17
N HIS A 29 -9.43 7.60 28.45
CA HIS A 29 -9.39 8.89 29.14
C HIS A 29 -7.99 9.50 29.21
N THR A 30 -6.98 8.69 29.51
CA THR A 30 -5.60 9.19 29.57
C THR A 30 -5.08 9.63 28.21
N THR A 31 -5.48 8.96 27.13
CA THR A 31 -5.16 9.37 25.75
C THR A 31 -5.77 10.73 25.42
N LEU A 32 -7.07 10.91 25.69
CA LEU A 32 -7.76 12.19 25.48
C LEU A 32 -7.12 13.33 26.28
N ASP A 33 -6.89 13.10 27.57
CA ASP A 33 -6.31 14.11 28.46
C ASP A 33 -4.89 14.48 28.00
N ARG A 34 -4.10 13.51 27.51
CA ARG A 34 -2.75 13.78 27.00
C ARG A 34 -2.78 14.55 25.67
N TYR A 35 -3.69 14.19 24.77
CA TYR A 35 -3.85 14.88 23.48
C TYR A 35 -4.26 16.33 23.66
N GLU A 36 -5.26 16.61 24.50
CA GLU A 36 -5.73 17.97 24.76
C GLU A 36 -4.63 18.85 25.38
N ARG A 37 -3.78 18.27 26.24
CA ARG A 37 -2.63 18.98 26.82
C ARG A 37 -1.59 19.46 25.82
N LEU A 38 -1.55 18.94 24.58
CA LEU A 38 -0.69 19.54 23.55
C LEU A 38 -1.13 20.98 23.23
N PHE A 39 -2.44 21.23 23.22
CA PHE A 39 -2.98 22.52 22.82
C PHE A 39 -2.81 23.61 23.90
N ASP A 40 -2.48 23.24 25.14
CA ASP A 40 -2.03 24.17 26.19
C ASP A 40 -0.71 24.89 25.83
N THR A 41 0.06 24.32 24.90
CA THR A 41 1.29 24.93 24.39
C THR A 41 1.02 26.06 23.40
N LEU A 42 -0.23 26.28 22.98
CA LEU A 42 -0.60 27.40 22.14
C LEU A 42 -0.76 28.67 22.99
N ARG A 43 -0.11 29.75 22.56
CA ARG A 43 0.00 30.98 23.35
C ARG A 43 -1.32 31.76 23.46
N ASN A 44 -2.18 31.65 22.45
CA ASN A 44 -3.46 32.36 22.39
C ASN A 44 -4.40 31.68 21.38
N GLU A 45 -5.69 32.07 21.40
CA GLU A 45 -6.71 31.51 20.51
C GLU A 45 -6.37 31.67 19.02
N ASN A 46 -5.73 32.76 18.62
CA ASN A 46 -5.38 32.98 17.21
C ASN A 46 -4.41 31.90 16.68
N ALA A 47 -3.58 31.30 17.54
CA ALA A 47 -2.69 30.19 17.18
C ALA A 47 -3.46 28.95 16.68
N TYR A 48 -4.71 28.74 17.11
CA TYR A 48 -5.52 27.61 16.63
C TYR A 48 -5.92 27.76 15.16
N TYR A 49 -6.05 28.99 14.66
CA TYR A 49 -6.58 29.29 13.33
C TYR A 49 -5.49 29.61 12.30
N LYS A 50 -4.24 29.75 12.74
CA LYS A 50 -3.10 29.94 11.84
C LYS A 50 -2.60 28.59 11.35
N LYS A 51 -2.37 28.48 10.05
CA LYS A 51 -1.73 27.31 9.45
C LYS A 51 -0.25 27.29 9.88
N PRO A 52 0.25 26.20 10.47
CA PRO A 52 1.68 26.06 10.75
C PRO A 52 2.52 26.05 9.47
N ILE A 53 2.02 25.37 8.43
CA ILE A 53 2.58 25.34 7.08
C ILE A 53 1.47 25.37 6.04
N THR A 54 1.80 25.73 4.79
CA THR A 54 0.83 25.87 3.69
C THR A 54 0.12 24.56 3.35
N LEU A 55 0.81 23.42 3.50
CA LEU A 55 0.35 22.08 3.14
C LEU A 55 -0.49 21.39 4.23
N ARG A 56 -0.91 22.11 5.27
CA ARG A 56 -1.63 21.56 6.42
C ARG A 56 -2.81 22.46 6.81
N HIS A 57 -3.84 21.86 7.40
CA HIS A 57 -4.90 22.61 8.07
C HIS A 57 -4.36 23.35 9.31
N PRO A 58 -5.08 24.38 9.81
CA PRO A 58 -4.77 24.99 11.10
C PRO A 58 -5.05 24.04 12.28
N LEU A 59 -4.46 24.31 13.46
CA LEU A 59 -4.52 23.40 14.61
C LEU A 59 -5.95 23.16 15.16
N ILE A 60 -6.89 24.08 14.93
CA ILE A 60 -8.31 23.90 15.24
C ILE A 60 -8.93 22.68 14.52
N PHE A 61 -8.45 22.36 13.31
CA PHE A 61 -8.87 21.17 12.58
C PHE A 61 -8.50 19.92 13.37
N TYR A 62 -7.23 19.78 13.75
CA TYR A 62 -6.73 18.60 14.45
C TYR A 62 -7.40 18.43 15.82
N LEU A 63 -7.69 19.52 16.53
CA LEU A 63 -8.45 19.48 17.78
C LEU A 63 -9.85 18.85 17.57
N GLY A 64 -10.56 19.22 16.50
CA GLY A 64 -11.89 18.67 16.19
C GLY A 64 -11.85 17.28 15.54
N HIS A 65 -10.84 17.01 14.73
CA HIS A 65 -10.73 15.86 13.85
C HIS A 65 -10.78 14.52 14.58
N THR A 66 -10.01 14.34 15.65
CA THR A 66 -9.98 13.05 16.35
C THR A 66 -11.33 12.72 16.99
N ALA A 67 -12.05 13.71 17.52
CA ALA A 67 -13.40 13.52 18.04
C ALA A 67 -14.41 13.19 16.93
N THR A 68 -14.29 13.85 15.77
CA THR A 68 -15.08 13.51 14.58
C THR A 68 -14.78 12.11 14.06
N PHE A 69 -13.52 11.69 14.09
CA PHE A 69 -13.12 10.35 13.73
C PHE A 69 -13.82 9.30 14.60
N PHE A 70 -13.79 9.45 15.94
CA PHE A 70 -14.53 8.58 16.85
C PHE A 70 -16.02 8.48 16.45
N ILE A 71 -16.71 9.60 16.29
CA ILE A 71 -18.14 9.58 15.97
C ILE A 71 -18.41 8.92 14.62
N ASN A 72 -17.61 9.23 13.59
CA ASN A 72 -17.76 8.62 12.27
C ASN A 72 -17.58 7.09 12.32
N LYS A 73 -16.52 6.60 12.95
CA LYS A 73 -16.23 5.16 13.01
C LYS A 73 -17.25 4.42 13.89
N LEU A 74 -17.73 5.03 14.98
CA LEU A 74 -18.77 4.44 15.83
C LEU A 74 -20.15 4.38 15.15
N ILE A 75 -20.49 5.36 14.30
CA ILE A 75 -21.69 5.32 13.44
C ILE A 75 -21.56 4.20 12.41
N LEU A 76 -20.41 4.11 11.71
CA LEU A 76 -20.16 3.06 10.72
C LEU A 76 -20.19 1.65 11.32
N ALA A 77 -19.68 1.50 12.54
CA ALA A 77 -19.74 0.25 13.31
C ALA A 77 -21.14 -0.07 13.86
N GLY A 78 -22.12 0.84 13.73
CA GLY A 78 -23.47 0.68 14.27
C GLY A 78 -23.55 0.72 15.79
N LEU A 79 -22.53 1.24 16.47
CA LEU A 79 -22.46 1.31 17.93
C LEU A 79 -23.21 2.52 18.51
N ILE A 80 -23.37 3.55 17.69
CA ILE A 80 -24.24 4.70 17.97
C ILE A 80 -25.10 4.97 16.73
N ALA A 81 -26.29 5.53 16.92
CA ALA A 81 -27.22 5.84 15.83
C ALA A 81 -27.25 7.34 15.49
N GLU A 82 -26.91 8.20 16.45
CA GLU A 82 -27.05 9.65 16.33
C GLU A 82 -25.68 10.34 16.34
N ARG A 83 -25.51 11.29 15.42
CA ARG A 83 -24.37 12.19 15.37
C ARG A 83 -24.49 13.26 16.46
N ILE A 84 -23.37 13.75 16.97
CA ILE A 84 -23.35 14.80 18.01
C ILE A 84 -23.52 16.17 17.37
N ASN A 85 -22.77 16.44 16.31
CA ASN A 85 -22.84 17.69 15.56
C ASN A 85 -22.47 17.44 14.08
N PRO A 86 -23.46 17.13 13.22
CA PRO A 86 -23.23 16.82 11.81
C PRO A 86 -22.45 17.90 11.04
N LYS A 87 -22.61 19.19 11.40
CA LYS A 87 -21.90 20.29 10.73
C LYS A 87 -20.41 20.28 11.06
N MET A 88 -20.06 20.15 12.34
CA MET A 88 -18.65 20.03 12.76
C MET A 88 -18.04 18.73 12.25
N GLU A 89 -18.79 17.63 12.34
CA GLU A 89 -18.33 16.32 11.86
C GLU A 89 -18.04 16.34 10.36
N SER A 90 -18.88 16.98 9.54
CA SER A 90 -18.57 17.17 8.12
C SER A 90 -17.34 18.04 7.88
N MET A 91 -17.14 19.08 8.70
CA MET A 91 -16.02 20.03 8.57
C MET A 91 -14.68 19.42 8.96
N PHE A 92 -14.66 18.55 9.97
CA PHE A 92 -13.45 17.92 10.47
C PHE A 92 -13.23 16.50 9.91
N ALA A 93 -14.14 15.96 9.09
CA ALA A 93 -14.05 14.59 8.57
C ALA A 93 -12.95 14.41 7.53
N VAL A 94 -12.77 15.38 6.63
CA VAL A 94 -11.80 15.30 5.54
C VAL A 94 -10.49 15.93 6.01
N GLY A 95 -9.47 15.08 6.20
CA GLY A 95 -8.10 15.54 6.44
C GLY A 95 -7.49 16.18 5.20
N VAL A 96 -6.30 16.76 5.36
CA VAL A 96 -5.46 16.98 4.17
C VAL A 96 -5.09 15.60 3.66
N ASP A 97 -5.64 15.22 2.52
CA ASP A 97 -5.23 14.00 1.85
C ASP A 97 -3.75 14.13 1.46
N GLU A 98 -2.89 13.28 2.05
CA GLU A 98 -1.47 13.22 1.67
C GLU A 98 -1.27 12.74 0.22
N MET A 99 -2.34 12.25 -0.42
CA MET A 99 -2.39 11.76 -1.81
C MET A 99 -2.83 12.82 -2.81
N SER A 100 -3.63 13.80 -2.37
CA SER A 100 -4.26 14.80 -3.23
C SER A 100 -3.90 16.20 -2.73
N TRP A 101 -2.92 16.80 -3.42
CA TRP A 101 -2.52 18.20 -3.20
C TRP A 101 -3.64 19.20 -3.49
N ASP A 102 -4.69 18.75 -4.17
CA ASP A 102 -5.82 19.54 -4.65
C ASP A 102 -7.00 19.60 -3.64
N ASP A 103 -7.00 18.79 -2.57
CA ASP A 103 -8.11 18.74 -1.59
C ASP A 103 -8.02 19.78 -0.47
N LEU A 104 -7.04 20.68 -0.51
CA LEU A 104 -7.19 21.95 0.20
C LEU A 104 -8.21 22.80 -0.55
N ASP A 105 -9.49 22.45 -0.42
CA ASP A 105 -10.60 23.30 -0.86
C ASP A 105 -10.33 24.70 -0.31
N ILE A 106 -10.14 25.62 -1.26
CA ILE A 106 -9.79 27.02 -1.02
C ILE A 106 -11.01 27.79 -0.51
N SER A 107 -12.15 27.11 -0.32
CA SER A 107 -13.28 27.64 0.43
C SER A 107 -12.80 28.11 1.81
N HIS A 108 -13.20 29.33 2.18
CA HIS A 108 -12.97 29.82 3.52
C HIS A 108 -13.76 28.94 4.49
N TYR A 109 -13.11 27.95 5.09
CA TYR A 109 -13.65 27.23 6.24
C TYR A 109 -13.92 28.25 7.36
N GLU A 110 -15.19 28.46 7.69
CA GLU A 110 -15.59 29.17 8.89
C GLU A 110 -15.35 28.25 10.10
N TRP A 111 -14.09 28.16 10.54
CA TRP A 111 -13.71 27.34 11.68
C TRP A 111 -14.53 27.73 12.92
N PRO A 112 -15.03 26.75 13.70
CA PRO A 112 -15.79 27.05 14.91
C PRO A 112 -14.90 27.67 15.99
N ALA A 113 -15.51 28.37 16.94
CA ALA A 113 -14.83 28.85 18.13
C ALA A 113 -14.16 27.70 18.91
N VAL A 114 -12.99 27.97 19.51
CA VAL A 114 -12.20 26.98 20.26
C VAL A 114 -13.04 26.30 21.34
N GLU A 115 -13.83 27.09 22.09
CA GLU A 115 -14.72 26.61 23.14
C GLU A 115 -15.81 25.67 22.61
N ALA A 116 -16.31 25.94 21.40
CA ALA A 116 -17.32 25.12 20.76
C ALA A 116 -16.74 23.76 20.32
N VAL A 117 -15.48 23.74 19.86
CA VAL A 117 -14.78 22.50 19.54
C VAL A 117 -14.49 21.69 20.82
N TYR A 118 -14.04 22.31 21.91
CA TYR A 118 -13.90 21.63 23.20
C TYR A 118 -15.24 21.10 23.75
N ALA A 119 -16.33 21.85 23.60
CA ALA A 119 -17.65 21.37 23.97
C ALA A 119 -18.07 20.13 23.16
N TYR A 120 -17.76 20.11 21.86
CA TYR A 120 -17.97 18.95 20.99
C TYR A 120 -17.12 17.75 21.43
N ARG A 121 -15.83 17.95 21.72
CA ARG A 121 -14.93 16.91 22.25
C ARG A 121 -15.43 16.33 23.57
N ASN A 122 -15.90 17.18 24.50
CA ASN A 122 -16.47 16.74 25.77
C ASN A 122 -17.74 15.91 25.58
N ASN A 123 -18.59 16.26 24.62
CA ASN A 123 -19.76 15.45 24.28
C ASN A 123 -19.34 14.08 23.69
N MET A 124 -18.36 14.05 22.78
CA MET A 124 -17.78 12.80 22.27
C MET A 124 -17.23 11.95 23.41
N ARG A 125 -16.45 12.55 24.33
CA ARG A 125 -15.90 11.90 25.51
C ARG A 125 -16.98 11.21 26.35
N ASN A 126 -18.09 11.89 26.60
CA ASN A 126 -19.23 11.32 27.35
C ASN A 126 -19.93 10.17 26.60
N VAL A 127 -20.06 10.27 25.28
CA VAL A 127 -20.65 9.21 24.44
C VAL A 127 -19.78 7.95 24.49
N VAL A 128 -18.47 8.09 24.28
CA VAL A 128 -17.54 6.95 24.28
C VAL A 128 -17.35 6.38 25.68
N ASP A 129 -17.26 7.22 26.73
CA ASP A 129 -17.25 6.78 28.13
C ASP A 129 -18.47 5.90 28.45
N LYS A 130 -19.67 6.37 28.08
CA LYS A 130 -20.89 5.57 28.25
C LYS A 130 -20.84 4.27 27.45
N LEU A 131 -20.39 4.31 26.21
CA LEU A 131 -20.25 3.13 25.37
C LEU A 131 -19.29 2.10 25.99
N ILE A 132 -18.13 2.53 26.49
CA ILE A 132 -17.15 1.66 27.16
C ILE A 132 -17.73 1.07 28.45
N ARG A 133 -18.64 1.74 29.16
CA ARG A 133 -19.31 1.15 30.34
C ARG A 133 -20.38 0.14 29.99
N ASP A 134 -21.16 0.42 28.95
CA ASP A 134 -22.43 -0.28 28.71
C ASP A 134 -22.32 -1.39 27.64
N LEU A 135 -21.38 -1.30 26.69
CA LEU A 135 -21.24 -2.27 25.59
C LEU A 135 -20.81 -3.64 26.12
N PRO A 136 -21.48 -4.76 25.80
CA PRO A 136 -21.01 -6.09 26.18
C PRO A 136 -19.59 -6.37 25.65
N LEU A 137 -18.73 -6.94 26.48
CA LEU A 137 -17.34 -7.26 26.13
C LEU A 137 -17.13 -8.77 26.23
N THR A 138 -16.58 -9.36 25.17
CA THR A 138 -16.11 -10.74 25.12
C THR A 138 -14.61 -10.73 24.81
N LEU A 139 -13.85 -11.59 25.49
CA LEU A 139 -12.41 -11.73 25.30
C LEU A 139 -12.08 -13.03 24.53
N PRO A 140 -11.04 -13.03 23.68
CA PRO A 140 -10.21 -11.88 23.32
C PRO A 140 -10.94 -10.86 22.41
N ILE A 141 -10.48 -9.60 22.40
CA ILE A 141 -10.92 -8.60 21.43
C ILE A 141 -10.27 -8.91 20.08
N THR A 142 -11.02 -9.54 19.18
CA THR A 142 -10.56 -9.89 17.83
C THR A 142 -10.86 -8.79 16.80
N TRP A 143 -10.35 -8.95 15.58
CA TRP A 143 -10.59 -8.04 14.44
C TRP A 143 -12.08 -7.74 14.20
N GLU A 144 -12.94 -8.75 14.36
CA GLU A 144 -14.39 -8.63 14.17
C GLU A 144 -15.15 -8.09 15.41
N SER A 145 -14.44 -7.76 16.49
CA SER A 145 -15.08 -7.33 17.73
C SER A 145 -15.64 -5.91 17.57
N PRO A 146 -16.85 -5.62 18.09
CA PRO A 146 -17.35 -4.24 18.13
C PRO A 146 -16.43 -3.29 18.93
N TRP A 147 -15.65 -3.81 19.87
CA TRP A 147 -14.66 -3.03 20.62
C TRP A 147 -13.50 -2.53 19.77
N TRP A 148 -13.29 -3.10 18.58
CA TRP A 148 -12.25 -2.68 17.66
C TRP A 148 -12.40 -1.23 17.22
N ALA A 149 -13.64 -0.76 16.98
CA ALA A 149 -13.91 0.62 16.63
C ALA A 149 -13.55 1.62 17.75
N ILE A 150 -13.69 1.19 19.02
CA ILE A 150 -13.30 2.02 20.18
C ILE A 150 -11.77 2.12 20.25
N LEU A 151 -11.07 0.99 20.14
CA LEU A 151 -9.60 0.96 20.14
C LEU A 151 -9.03 1.72 18.95
N MET A 152 -9.62 1.56 17.75
CA MET A 152 -9.25 2.31 16.55
C MET A 152 -9.30 3.82 16.78
N GLY A 153 -10.37 4.33 17.41
CA GLY A 153 -10.46 5.75 17.74
C GLY A 153 -9.38 6.21 18.72
N ILE A 154 -9.06 5.39 19.74
CA ILE A 154 -8.01 5.70 20.72
C ILE A 154 -6.64 5.73 20.04
N GLU A 155 -6.30 4.73 19.24
CA GLU A 155 -5.03 4.64 18.53
C GLU A 155 -4.90 5.74 17.46
N HIS A 156 -5.99 6.08 16.78
CA HIS A 156 -6.02 7.22 15.86
C HIS A 156 -5.74 8.55 16.57
N GLU A 157 -6.27 8.77 17.77
CA GLU A 157 -5.93 9.96 18.55
C GLU A 157 -4.45 9.98 18.99
N ARG A 158 -3.80 8.82 19.16
CA ARG A 158 -2.35 8.72 19.42
C ARG A 158 -1.52 9.09 18.19
N ILE A 159 -1.94 8.67 17.00
CA ILE A 159 -1.34 9.15 15.73
C ILE A 159 -1.40 10.68 15.67
N HIS A 160 -2.55 11.25 16.05
CA HIS A 160 -2.73 12.70 16.05
C HIS A 160 -2.01 13.41 17.19
N LEU A 161 -1.72 12.74 18.31
CA LEU A 161 -0.82 13.24 19.35
C LEU A 161 0.55 13.52 18.76
N GLU A 162 1.14 12.54 18.07
CA GLU A 162 2.43 12.75 17.42
C GLU A 162 2.31 13.78 16.29
N THR A 163 1.37 13.63 15.38
CA THR A 163 1.19 14.53 14.21
C THR A 163 1.03 16.00 14.65
N SER A 164 0.17 16.25 15.65
CA SER A 164 -0.08 17.62 16.12
C SER A 164 1.14 18.23 16.80
N SER A 165 1.97 17.42 17.46
CA SER A 165 3.22 17.91 18.06
C SER A 165 4.25 18.38 17.01
N VAL A 166 4.31 17.70 15.86
CA VAL A 166 5.13 18.14 14.70
C VAL A 166 4.59 19.45 14.14
N LEU A 167 3.27 19.58 14.00
CA LEU A 167 2.63 20.80 13.51
C LEU A 167 2.82 21.98 14.47
N ILE A 168 2.75 21.75 15.78
CA ILE A 168 3.07 22.76 16.80
C ILE A 168 4.55 23.18 16.69
N ARG A 169 5.47 22.24 16.47
CA ARG A 169 6.89 22.55 16.22
C ARG A 169 7.09 23.40 14.96
N GLN A 170 6.37 23.08 13.89
CA GLN A 170 6.40 23.84 12.62
C GLN A 170 5.72 25.21 12.72
N HIS A 171 4.87 25.41 13.72
CA HIS A 171 4.22 26.70 13.93
C HIS A 171 5.25 27.75 14.36
N ALA A 172 5.05 28.98 13.86
CA ALA A 172 5.85 30.13 14.23
C ALA A 172 5.92 30.29 15.76
N ILE A 173 7.13 30.53 16.26
CA ILE A 173 7.45 30.45 17.69
C ILE A 173 6.62 31.42 18.54
N GLU A 174 6.18 32.55 17.99
CA GLU A 174 5.32 33.51 18.69
C GLU A 174 3.92 32.96 19.03
N TYR A 175 3.47 31.91 18.35
CA TYR A 175 2.18 31.25 18.60
C TYR A 175 2.29 30.09 19.60
N VAL A 176 3.50 29.73 20.02
CA VAL A 176 3.75 28.59 20.92
C VAL A 176 4.43 29.08 22.20
N GLN A 177 4.23 28.35 23.30
CA GLN A 177 4.83 28.61 24.60
C GLN A 177 5.29 27.32 25.29
N PRO A 178 6.38 27.37 26.10
CA PRO A 178 6.80 26.25 26.93
C PRO A 178 5.71 25.81 27.92
N SER A 179 5.72 24.53 28.27
CA SER A 179 4.80 23.95 29.25
C SER A 179 5.53 22.92 30.09
N THR A 180 5.29 22.93 31.41
CA THR A 180 5.84 21.93 32.33
C THR A 180 5.32 20.52 32.06
N ALA A 181 4.24 20.40 31.27
CA ALA A 181 3.71 19.14 30.76
C ALA A 181 4.60 18.49 29.69
N TRP A 182 5.44 19.31 29.04
CA TRP A 182 6.17 19.02 27.81
C TRP A 182 7.62 19.51 27.92
N GLU A 183 8.28 19.15 29.02
CA GLU A 183 9.68 19.53 29.23
C GLU A 183 10.62 18.72 28.30
N PRO A 184 11.47 19.38 27.49
CA PRO A 184 12.43 18.69 26.65
C PRO A 184 13.66 18.25 27.45
N CYS A 185 14.47 17.41 26.83
CA CYS A 185 15.79 17.07 27.35
C CYS A 185 16.67 18.33 27.44
N ARG A 186 17.45 18.45 28.53
CA ARG A 186 18.41 19.54 28.73
C ARG A 186 19.87 19.09 28.62
N LYS A 187 20.11 17.80 28.40
CA LYS A 187 21.44 17.24 28.19
C LYS A 187 21.89 17.51 26.76
N SER A 188 23.13 17.94 26.60
CA SER A 188 23.74 18.19 25.29
C SER A 188 25.26 18.15 25.45
N GLY A 189 25.96 17.77 24.39
CA GLY A 189 27.39 17.60 24.39
C GLY A 189 27.96 17.44 22.98
N THR A 190 29.20 16.93 22.92
CA THR A 190 29.82 16.54 21.66
C THR A 190 29.29 15.18 21.24
N ALA A 191 28.90 15.05 19.97
CA ALA A 191 28.37 13.80 19.46
C ALA A 191 29.43 12.69 19.52
N PRO A 192 29.05 11.46 19.91
CA PRO A 192 29.93 10.31 19.76
C PRO A 192 30.21 10.08 18.27
N GLN A 193 31.44 9.67 17.94
CA GLN A 193 31.74 9.23 16.59
C GLN A 193 31.05 7.89 16.31
N ASN A 194 30.28 7.84 15.23
CA ASN A 194 29.56 6.64 14.85
C ASN A 194 30.50 5.50 14.44
N LYS A 195 30.10 4.27 14.76
CA LYS A 195 30.82 3.03 14.44
C LYS A 195 29.89 2.08 13.71
N LEU A 196 30.44 1.22 12.87
CA LEU A 196 29.68 0.17 12.20
C LEU A 196 29.71 -1.11 13.03
N ILE A 197 28.53 -1.65 13.33
CA ILE A 197 28.33 -2.91 14.03
C ILE A 197 27.80 -3.93 13.03
N THR A 198 28.39 -5.13 13.02
CA THR A 198 27.98 -6.20 12.12
C THR A 198 26.72 -6.88 12.63
N VAL A 199 25.69 -6.95 11.78
CA VAL A 199 24.45 -7.69 12.02
C VAL A 199 24.52 -8.98 11.21
N ALA A 200 24.48 -10.12 11.89
CA ALA A 200 24.53 -11.42 11.23
C ALA A 200 23.31 -11.64 10.34
N ALA A 201 23.51 -12.40 9.25
CA ALA A 201 22.43 -12.88 8.41
C ALA A 201 21.35 -13.58 9.24
N GLY A 202 20.10 -13.50 8.80
CA GLY A 202 19.01 -14.17 9.48
C GLY A 202 17.66 -13.98 8.80
N HIS A 203 16.69 -14.72 9.31
CA HIS A 203 15.33 -14.75 8.82
C HIS A 203 14.47 -13.70 9.52
N VAL A 204 13.57 -13.05 8.79
CA VAL A 204 12.51 -12.18 9.30
C VAL A 204 11.17 -12.84 9.01
N GLN A 205 10.34 -12.97 10.04
CA GLN A 205 8.95 -13.41 9.94
C GLN A 205 8.07 -12.41 10.68
N VAL A 206 7.18 -11.73 9.98
CA VAL A 206 6.29 -10.72 10.55
C VAL A 206 4.88 -10.81 9.93
N GLY A 207 3.93 -10.18 10.60
CA GLY A 207 2.52 -10.21 10.22
C GLY A 207 1.63 -10.63 11.38
N LYS A 208 0.56 -9.88 11.62
CA LYS A 208 -0.47 -10.18 12.62
C LYS A 208 -1.49 -11.15 12.05
N ASN A 209 -1.96 -12.04 12.93
CA ASN A 209 -3.10 -12.92 12.67
C ASN A 209 -4.36 -12.33 13.31
N LYS A 210 -5.46 -12.22 12.54
CA LYS A 210 -6.74 -11.62 12.94
C LYS A 210 -7.44 -12.26 14.15
N THR A 211 -7.09 -13.50 14.48
CA THR A 211 -7.70 -14.27 15.58
C THR A 211 -6.79 -14.41 16.80
N GLU A 212 -5.48 -14.29 16.62
CA GLU A 212 -4.48 -14.58 17.67
C GLU A 212 -3.62 -13.35 18.04
N GLN A 213 -4.00 -12.15 17.61
CA GLN A 213 -3.21 -10.96 17.96
C GLN A 213 -3.26 -10.62 19.45
N GLU A 214 -2.10 -10.26 20.01
CA GLU A 214 -1.99 -9.81 21.41
C GLU A 214 -2.35 -8.33 21.58
N TYR A 215 -2.12 -7.50 20.56
CA TYR A 215 -2.29 -6.05 20.60
C TYR A 215 -3.03 -5.56 19.36
N TYR A 216 -3.69 -4.40 19.49
CA TYR A 216 -4.25 -3.69 18.35
C TYR A 216 -3.21 -3.48 17.23
N GLY A 217 -3.66 -3.53 15.99
CA GLY A 217 -2.86 -3.24 14.81
C GLY A 217 -3.70 -2.65 13.70
N TRP A 218 -3.09 -1.83 12.85
CA TRP A 218 -3.69 -1.37 11.60
C TRP A 218 -3.67 -2.49 10.56
N ASP A 219 -4.52 -2.38 9.54
CA ASP A 219 -4.68 -3.40 8.48
C ASP A 219 -3.38 -3.78 7.77
N ASN A 220 -2.49 -2.83 7.57
CA ASN A 220 -1.18 -3.05 6.97
C ASN A 220 -0.24 -3.94 7.79
N GLU A 221 -0.54 -4.19 9.06
CA GLU A 221 0.23 -5.08 9.93
C GLU A 221 -0.22 -6.54 9.82
N TYR A 222 -1.35 -6.82 9.16
CA TYR A 222 -1.93 -8.16 9.02
C TYR A 222 -1.52 -8.84 7.73
N GLY A 223 -1.57 -10.17 7.75
CA GLY A 223 -1.06 -11.03 6.68
C GLY A 223 0.23 -11.70 7.12
N CYS A 224 1.02 -12.13 6.14
CA CYS A 224 2.27 -12.83 6.36
C CYS A 224 3.37 -12.23 5.48
N HIS A 225 4.53 -11.99 6.07
CA HIS A 225 5.76 -11.63 5.35
C HIS A 225 6.95 -12.41 5.92
N SER A 226 7.84 -12.78 5.01
CA SER A 226 8.96 -13.69 5.25
C SER A 226 10.12 -13.28 4.34
N ALA A 227 11.28 -12.99 4.92
CA ALA A 227 12.46 -12.57 4.16
C ALA A 227 13.76 -13.09 4.76
N GLU A 228 14.69 -13.51 3.89
CA GLU A 228 16.05 -13.88 4.26
C GLU A 228 16.99 -12.70 4.09
N ILE A 229 17.64 -12.28 5.18
CA ILE A 229 18.48 -11.09 5.21
C ILE A 229 19.94 -11.50 5.29
N SER A 230 20.74 -10.99 4.34
CA SER A 230 22.18 -11.19 4.32
C SER A 230 22.86 -10.43 5.45
N THR A 231 24.11 -10.79 5.77
CA THR A 231 24.90 -10.04 6.75
C THR A 231 25.11 -8.61 6.25
N PHE A 232 24.94 -7.63 7.13
CA PHE A 232 25.19 -6.21 6.84
C PHE A 232 25.86 -5.54 8.03
N GLN A 233 26.30 -4.31 7.88
CA GLN A 233 26.72 -3.49 9.01
C GLN A 233 25.74 -2.32 9.18
N ALA A 234 25.48 -1.91 10.41
CA ALA A 234 24.67 -0.74 10.72
C ALA A 234 25.45 0.22 11.59
N SER A 235 25.18 1.52 11.46
CA SER A 235 25.74 2.50 12.39
C SER A 235 25.29 2.18 13.82
N GLN A 236 26.13 2.44 14.82
CA GLN A 236 25.87 2.15 16.24
C GLN A 236 24.83 3.10 16.81
N TYR A 237 24.98 4.39 16.49
CA TYR A 237 24.07 5.46 16.88
C TYR A 237 23.24 5.89 15.66
N LEU A 238 22.08 6.50 15.93
CA LEU A 238 21.41 7.34 14.94
C LEU A 238 22.36 8.45 14.46
N VAL A 239 22.14 8.95 13.24
CA VAL A 239 22.94 10.08 12.73
C VAL A 239 22.68 11.31 13.58
N SER A 240 23.72 11.85 14.21
CA SER A 240 23.60 13.03 15.06
C SER A 240 23.56 14.32 14.26
N ASN A 241 23.13 15.41 14.88
CA ASN A 241 23.22 16.76 14.30
C ASN A 241 24.67 17.09 13.89
N GLN A 242 25.66 16.68 14.69
CA GLN A 242 27.07 16.90 14.37
C GLN A 242 27.55 16.08 13.18
N GLU A 243 27.14 14.81 13.08
CA GLU A 243 27.49 13.96 11.94
C GLU A 243 26.84 14.51 10.65
N PHE A 244 25.59 14.98 10.73
CA PHE A 244 24.88 15.58 9.61
C PHE A 244 25.45 16.96 9.22
N LEU A 245 26.00 17.74 10.17
CA LEU A 245 26.65 19.01 9.87
C LEU A 245 27.75 18.86 8.83
N ALA A 246 28.52 17.76 8.87
CA ALA A 246 29.57 17.50 7.88
C ALA A 246 29.02 17.41 6.45
N PHE A 247 27.82 16.86 6.26
CA PHE A 247 27.13 16.86 4.97
C PHE A 247 26.71 18.27 4.55
N VAL A 248 26.17 19.06 5.48
CA VAL A 248 25.79 20.47 5.22
C VAL A 248 27.02 21.29 4.80
N GLU A 249 28.12 21.18 5.54
CA GLU A 249 29.38 21.90 5.28
C GLU A 249 30.09 21.44 4.00
N ALA A 250 29.89 20.18 3.61
CA ALA A 250 30.37 19.63 2.34
C ALA A 250 29.49 20.01 1.13
N ASN A 251 28.66 21.05 1.24
CA ASN A 251 27.73 21.48 0.20
C ASN A 251 26.71 20.40 -0.20
N GLY A 252 26.29 19.57 0.74
CA GLY A 252 25.36 18.46 0.52
C GLY A 252 24.02 18.89 -0.08
N TYR A 253 23.48 20.04 0.35
CA TYR A 253 22.21 20.58 -0.16
C TYR A 253 22.32 21.25 -1.54
N THR A 254 23.52 21.52 -2.04
CA THR A 254 23.72 22.19 -3.34
C THR A 254 24.39 21.28 -4.37
N THR A 255 24.87 20.11 -3.96
CA THR A 255 25.48 19.13 -4.87
C THR A 255 24.42 18.16 -5.39
N GLU A 256 23.99 18.35 -6.64
CA GLU A 256 22.87 17.61 -7.23
C GLU A 256 23.04 16.07 -7.21
N ASN A 257 24.28 15.58 -7.39
CA ASN A 257 24.55 14.14 -7.50
C ASN A 257 24.24 13.33 -6.23
N TYR A 258 24.01 13.98 -5.09
CA TYR A 258 23.59 13.28 -3.88
C TYR A 258 22.08 13.04 -3.83
N TRP A 259 21.29 13.74 -4.63
CA TRP A 259 19.82 13.73 -4.54
C TRP A 259 19.20 12.87 -5.64
N GLU A 260 18.20 12.09 -5.26
CA GLU A 260 17.29 11.47 -6.23
C GLU A 260 16.38 12.52 -6.87
N GLU A 261 15.76 12.19 -8.01
CA GLU A 261 14.98 13.16 -8.80
C GLU A 261 13.85 13.84 -8.01
N GLU A 262 13.07 13.05 -7.26
CA GLU A 262 12.00 13.57 -6.39
C GLU A 262 12.58 14.48 -5.29
N GLY A 263 13.66 14.04 -4.63
CA GLY A 263 14.32 14.81 -3.58
C GLY A 263 14.92 16.13 -4.08
N ARG A 264 15.49 16.14 -5.30
CA ARG A 264 15.97 17.37 -5.96
C ARG A 264 14.82 18.33 -6.26
N SER A 265 13.68 17.79 -6.68
CA SER A 265 12.48 18.59 -6.95
C SER A 265 11.96 19.24 -5.68
N TRP A 266 11.89 18.48 -4.58
CA TRP A 266 11.55 18.98 -3.26
C TRP A 266 12.55 20.05 -2.77
N GLN A 267 13.86 19.77 -2.85
CA GLN A 267 14.90 20.69 -2.37
C GLN A 267 14.81 22.05 -3.09
N LYS A 268 14.56 22.03 -4.40
CA LYS A 268 14.38 23.24 -5.22
C LYS A 268 13.08 23.97 -4.86
N TYR A 269 11.99 23.25 -4.66
CA TYR A 269 10.71 23.83 -4.26
C TYR A 269 10.79 24.50 -2.87
N ALA A 270 11.38 23.80 -1.90
CA ALA A 270 11.52 24.28 -0.52
C ALA A 270 12.64 25.33 -0.35
N GLY A 271 13.60 25.40 -1.28
CA GLY A 271 14.80 26.22 -1.15
C GLY A 271 15.71 25.78 0.01
N ALA A 272 15.67 24.50 0.37
CA ALA A 272 16.33 23.96 1.56
C ALA A 272 17.85 24.02 1.45
N ARG A 273 18.52 24.43 2.55
CA ARG A 273 20.00 24.55 2.67
C ARG A 273 20.60 23.83 3.87
N HIS A 274 19.74 23.37 4.77
CA HIS A 274 20.02 22.65 6.01
C HIS A 274 18.67 22.07 6.49
N PRO A 275 18.66 21.18 7.50
CA PRO A 275 17.43 20.62 8.05
C PRO A 275 16.42 21.71 8.44
N THR A 276 15.13 21.44 8.25
CA THR A 276 14.05 22.42 8.43
C THR A 276 13.98 23.04 9.82
N PHE A 277 14.33 22.29 10.87
CA PHE A 277 14.27 22.77 12.25
C PHE A 277 15.58 23.37 12.74
N TRP A 278 16.63 23.40 11.91
CA TRP A 278 17.85 24.14 12.21
C TRP A 278 17.64 25.62 11.91
N ILE A 279 18.03 26.47 12.85
CA ILE A 279 17.93 27.91 12.71
C ILE A 279 19.34 28.48 12.74
N LYS A 280 19.71 29.21 11.69
CA LYS A 280 20.97 29.93 11.61
C LYS A 280 20.77 31.39 12.02
N GLN A 281 21.24 31.76 13.21
CA GLN A 281 21.24 33.15 13.69
C GLN A 281 22.69 33.64 13.74
N ASN A 282 23.06 34.56 12.83
CA ASN A 282 24.44 35.02 12.65
C ASN A 282 25.39 33.83 12.37
N SER A 283 26.38 33.62 13.24
CA SER A 283 27.34 32.52 13.20
C SER A 283 26.95 31.32 14.06
N GLU A 284 25.79 31.35 14.73
CA GLU A 284 25.36 30.33 15.69
C GLU A 284 24.20 29.50 15.14
N TRP A 285 24.27 28.19 15.37
CA TRP A 285 23.20 27.25 15.08
C TRP A 285 22.32 27.04 16.30
N ARG A 286 21.01 27.03 16.08
CA ARG A 286 19.98 26.70 17.07
C ARG A 286 19.08 25.60 16.54
N LEU A 287 18.41 24.90 17.43
CA LEU A 287 17.42 23.89 17.08
C LEU A 287 16.03 24.35 17.55
N ARG A 288 15.06 24.33 16.63
CA ARG A 288 13.63 24.47 16.94
C ARG A 288 13.13 23.17 17.55
N LEU A 289 12.80 23.20 18.85
CA LEU A 289 12.03 22.16 19.53
C LEU A 289 10.53 22.43 19.37
N MET A 290 9.66 21.61 19.96
CA MET A 290 8.21 21.83 19.89
C MET A 290 7.81 23.22 20.40
N THR A 291 8.29 23.64 21.57
CA THR A 291 7.81 24.86 22.25
C THR A 291 8.85 25.96 22.43
N GLU A 292 10.10 25.71 22.06
CA GLU A 292 11.20 26.67 22.22
C GLU A 292 12.31 26.49 21.17
N GLU A 293 13.27 27.42 21.18
CA GLU A 293 14.50 27.36 20.40
C GLU A 293 15.71 27.30 21.34
N ILE A 294 16.51 26.24 21.23
CA ILE A 294 17.70 26.04 22.07
C ILE A 294 18.99 26.18 21.26
N LEU A 295 20.12 26.33 21.95
CA LEU A 295 21.43 26.16 21.31
C LEU A 295 21.54 24.76 20.72
N MET A 296 22.18 24.64 19.56
CA MET A 296 22.25 23.38 18.81
C MET A 296 22.80 22.23 19.68
N PRO A 297 22.00 21.17 19.94
CA PRO A 297 22.47 19.99 20.63
C PRO A 297 23.10 19.03 19.62
N TRP A 298 24.42 19.11 19.50
CA TRP A 298 25.19 18.43 18.46
C TRP A 298 25.14 16.90 18.57
N ASP A 299 24.99 16.37 19.78
CA ASP A 299 24.89 14.94 20.09
C ASP A 299 23.48 14.36 20.01
N TRP A 300 22.46 15.15 19.70
CA TRP A 300 21.10 14.66 19.46
C TRP A 300 20.94 14.11 18.04
N PRO A 301 19.97 13.22 17.76
CA PRO A 301 19.72 12.76 16.40
C PRO A 301 19.32 13.94 15.52
N VAL A 302 19.76 13.92 14.27
CA VAL A 302 19.26 14.84 13.25
C VAL A 302 17.83 14.45 12.87
N GLU A 303 16.96 15.43 12.74
CA GLU A 303 15.56 15.23 12.32
C GLU A 303 15.36 15.83 10.93
N VAL A 304 15.03 14.96 9.97
CA VAL A 304 15.03 15.25 8.53
C VAL A 304 13.95 14.44 7.81
N ASN A 305 13.60 14.84 6.59
CA ASN A 305 12.75 14.02 5.74
C ASN A 305 13.54 12.89 5.05
N TYR A 306 12.84 12.01 4.33
CA TYR A 306 13.47 10.87 3.66
C TYR A 306 14.50 11.30 2.62
N HIS A 307 14.20 12.35 1.83
CA HIS A 307 15.10 12.82 0.77
C HIS A 307 16.44 13.31 1.30
N GLU A 308 16.42 14.06 2.40
CA GLU A 308 17.61 14.54 3.10
C GLU A 308 18.43 13.36 3.67
N ALA A 309 17.76 12.37 4.29
CA ALA A 309 18.39 11.18 4.83
C ALA A 309 19.05 10.33 3.72
N LYS A 310 18.36 10.15 2.58
CA LYS A 310 18.89 9.45 1.40
C LYS A 310 20.05 10.21 0.77
N ALA A 311 19.96 11.53 0.67
CA ALA A 311 21.04 12.36 0.13
C ALA A 311 22.31 12.29 0.99
N PHE A 312 22.15 12.29 2.31
CA PHE A 312 23.27 12.06 3.23
C PHE A 312 23.92 10.68 2.99
N CYS A 313 23.14 9.61 2.82
CA CYS A 313 23.67 8.27 2.54
C CYS A 313 24.44 8.24 1.21
N ASN A 314 23.93 8.90 0.17
CA ASN A 314 24.61 8.99 -1.14
C ASN A 314 25.93 9.78 -1.04
N TRP A 315 25.95 10.87 -0.26
CA TRP A 315 27.18 11.61 0.05
C TRP A 315 28.18 10.76 0.82
N LYS A 316 27.73 10.01 1.82
CA LYS A 316 28.57 9.13 2.62
C LYS A 316 29.14 7.99 1.78
N THR A 317 28.35 7.44 0.85
CA THR A 317 28.82 6.48 -0.16
C THR A 317 29.95 7.06 -1.00
N THR A 318 29.75 8.26 -1.54
CA THR A 318 30.75 8.94 -2.38
C THR A 318 32.05 9.24 -1.62
N THR A 319 31.95 9.67 -0.37
CA THR A 319 33.11 10.12 0.42
C THR A 319 33.87 8.99 1.12
N SER A 320 33.17 7.92 1.52
CA SER A 320 33.79 6.76 2.18
C SER A 320 34.18 5.64 1.22
N GLY A 321 33.58 5.58 0.02
CA GLY A 321 33.72 4.47 -0.92
C GLY A 321 32.99 3.19 -0.49
N GLN A 322 32.20 3.22 0.60
CA GLN A 322 31.40 2.10 1.06
C GLN A 322 29.95 2.21 0.55
N PRO A 323 29.24 1.09 0.34
CA PRO A 323 27.84 1.11 -0.12
C PRO A 323 26.90 1.49 1.04
N VAL A 324 26.76 2.78 1.32
CA VAL A 324 25.93 3.32 2.41
C VAL A 324 24.52 3.59 1.90
N ARG A 325 23.51 3.09 2.63
CA ARG A 325 22.10 3.38 2.36
C ARG A 325 21.26 3.40 3.64
N LEU A 326 19.98 3.78 3.53
CA LEU A 326 19.03 3.60 4.63
C LEU A 326 18.71 2.09 4.78
N PRO A 327 18.34 1.62 5.99
CA PRO A 327 17.90 0.24 6.17
C PRO A 327 16.61 -0.05 5.41
N THR A 328 16.36 -1.32 5.06
CA THR A 328 15.01 -1.78 4.73
C THR A 328 14.19 -2.03 6.01
N GLU A 329 12.87 -2.18 5.88
CA GLU A 329 12.02 -2.62 7.00
C GLU A 329 12.55 -3.94 7.61
N ASP A 330 12.96 -4.89 6.76
CA ASP A 330 13.45 -6.19 7.20
C ASP A 330 14.79 -6.11 7.95
N GLU A 331 15.71 -5.25 7.48
CA GLU A 331 16.97 -4.99 8.19
C GLU A 331 16.72 -4.32 9.55
N TRP A 332 15.69 -3.47 9.66
CA TRP A 332 15.27 -2.93 10.94
C TRP A 332 14.76 -4.02 11.89
N TYR A 333 13.97 -4.99 11.41
CA TYR A 333 13.58 -6.14 12.23
C TYR A 333 14.78 -6.98 12.68
N ARG A 334 15.80 -7.17 11.81
CA ARG A 334 17.05 -7.82 12.21
C ARG A 334 17.81 -7.05 13.28
N LEU A 335 17.82 -5.72 13.23
CA LEU A 335 18.39 -4.87 14.28
C LEU A 335 17.64 -5.04 15.61
N TYR A 336 16.31 -5.03 15.56
CA TYR A 336 15.45 -5.25 16.73
C TYR A 336 15.75 -6.60 17.40
N ASP A 337 15.82 -7.67 16.61
CA ASP A 337 16.12 -9.02 17.11
C ASP A 337 17.56 -9.12 17.67
N THR A 338 18.54 -8.51 16.99
CA THR A 338 19.95 -8.52 17.42
C THR A 338 20.15 -7.77 18.74
N ALA A 339 19.38 -6.72 18.97
CA ALA A 339 19.35 -5.97 20.23
C ALA A 339 18.60 -6.70 21.36
N ASN A 340 18.01 -7.88 21.09
CA ASN A 340 17.17 -8.64 22.02
C ASN A 340 16.03 -7.80 22.62
N LEU A 341 15.41 -6.96 21.79
CA LEU A 341 14.29 -6.12 22.22
C LEU A 341 13.00 -6.93 22.32
N THR A 342 12.12 -6.48 23.21
CA THR A 342 10.75 -6.98 23.39
C THR A 342 9.81 -5.82 23.66
N GLU A 343 8.51 -6.04 23.53
CA GLU A 343 7.52 -5.02 23.86
C GLU A 343 7.62 -4.57 25.32
N VAL A 344 7.36 -3.28 25.55
CA VAL A 344 7.42 -2.69 26.90
C VAL A 344 6.20 -3.15 27.70
N LEU A 345 6.44 -3.90 28.77
CA LEU A 345 5.38 -4.40 29.65
C LEU A 345 4.65 -3.26 30.38
N GLN A 346 3.41 -3.53 30.79
CA GLN A 346 2.62 -2.59 31.57
C GLN A 346 3.37 -2.19 32.86
N ASN A 347 3.49 -0.89 33.10
CA ASN A 347 4.20 -0.24 34.22
C ASN A 347 5.74 -0.26 34.19
N GLU A 348 6.39 -0.90 33.23
CA GLU A 348 7.85 -0.84 33.09
C GLU A 348 8.29 0.41 32.31
N PRO A 349 9.45 1.01 32.62
CA PRO A 349 10.01 2.07 31.81
C PRO A 349 10.43 1.56 30.43
N ALA A 350 10.29 2.40 29.40
CA ALA A 350 10.84 2.09 28.09
C ALA A 350 12.37 1.98 28.12
N VAL A 351 12.95 1.12 27.28
CA VAL A 351 14.41 0.99 27.11
C VAL A 351 15.00 2.04 26.16
N GLY A 352 14.23 3.07 25.84
CA GLY A 352 14.56 4.18 24.95
C GLY A 352 13.66 5.38 25.26
N ASN A 353 13.97 6.53 24.68
CA ASN A 353 13.11 7.71 24.79
C ASN A 353 11.81 7.47 24.00
N LEU A 354 10.79 6.90 24.61
CA LEU A 354 9.54 6.43 23.98
C LEU A 354 8.38 6.60 24.97
N HIS A 355 7.13 6.58 24.50
CA HIS A 355 5.92 6.66 25.33
C HIS A 355 5.78 7.91 26.22
N LEU A 356 6.55 8.97 25.97
CA LEU A 356 6.66 10.13 26.87
C LEU A 356 7.17 9.78 28.28
N ASP A 357 7.95 8.71 28.42
CA ASP A 357 8.50 8.28 29.71
C ASP A 357 9.58 9.22 30.26
N TYR A 358 10.29 9.92 29.37
CA TYR A 358 11.51 10.66 29.70
C TYR A 358 11.45 12.12 29.32
N TYR A 359 11.41 12.44 28.02
CA TYR A 359 11.55 13.80 27.51
C TYR A 359 10.49 14.11 26.46
N ALA A 360 10.03 15.37 26.41
CA ALA A 360 9.19 15.89 25.34
C ALA A 360 10.02 16.44 24.15
N SER A 361 11.09 15.72 23.81
CA SER A 361 12.01 16.00 22.70
C SER A 361 12.92 14.79 22.47
N SER A 362 13.69 14.83 21.38
CA SER A 362 14.89 14.00 21.25
C SER A 362 15.89 14.25 22.39
N CYS A 363 16.86 13.36 22.51
CA CYS A 363 17.94 13.39 23.51
C CYS A 363 19.26 12.88 22.90
N PRO A 364 20.41 12.95 23.63
CA PRO A 364 21.69 12.48 23.10
C PRO A 364 21.63 11.05 22.58
N VAL A 365 22.19 10.79 21.40
CA VAL A 365 22.13 9.48 20.70
C VAL A 365 22.80 8.33 21.47
N ASN A 366 23.54 8.64 22.53
CA ASN A 366 24.23 7.67 23.40
C ASN A 366 23.61 7.55 24.80
N GLU A 367 22.39 8.05 25.01
CA GLU A 367 21.71 7.97 26.31
C GLU A 367 21.13 6.57 26.58
N PHE A 368 20.53 5.92 25.57
CA PHE A 368 19.78 4.66 25.73
C PHE A 368 20.41 3.47 24.98
N PRO A 369 21.28 2.68 25.65
CA PRO A 369 21.87 1.48 25.04
C PRO A 369 20.84 0.35 24.87
N GLN A 370 20.87 -0.31 23.72
CA GLN A 370 20.02 -1.44 23.31
C GLN A 370 20.91 -2.51 22.66
N GLY A 371 21.55 -3.34 23.50
CA GLY A 371 22.61 -4.25 23.06
C GLY A 371 23.88 -3.47 22.68
N GLU A 372 24.43 -3.72 21.50
CA GLU A 372 25.56 -2.95 20.94
C GLU A 372 25.11 -1.65 20.26
N PHE A 373 23.81 -1.48 20.03
CA PHE A 373 23.21 -0.32 19.40
C PHE A 373 22.61 0.63 20.43
N TYR A 374 22.16 1.80 19.96
CA TYR A 374 21.40 2.78 20.72
C TYR A 374 20.21 3.22 19.88
N ASP A 375 19.06 3.48 20.51
CA ASP A 375 17.87 3.99 19.83
C ASP A 375 17.48 3.15 18.57
N ILE A 376 17.35 1.83 18.70
CA ILE A 376 16.65 1.01 17.69
C ILE A 376 15.14 1.26 17.81
N VAL A 377 14.65 1.40 19.04
CA VAL A 377 13.33 1.96 19.36
C VAL A 377 13.47 3.25 20.18
N GLY A 378 12.60 4.22 19.92
CA GLY A 378 12.57 5.51 20.59
C GLY A 378 13.52 6.56 20.03
N ASN A 379 13.51 7.72 20.68
CA ASN A 379 14.16 8.98 20.33
C ASN A 379 13.53 9.62 19.08
N VAL A 380 13.73 9.03 17.91
CA VAL A 380 13.09 9.45 16.64
C VAL A 380 12.71 8.23 15.82
N TRP A 381 11.66 8.38 15.02
CA TRP A 381 11.38 7.43 13.95
C TRP A 381 12.58 7.29 13.00
N GLN A 382 12.80 6.10 12.44
CA GLN A 382 13.88 5.83 11.50
C GLN A 382 13.33 5.63 10.09
N TRP A 383 13.74 6.46 9.14
CA TRP A 383 13.45 6.27 7.72
C TRP A 383 14.04 4.97 7.18
N THR A 384 13.23 4.24 6.41
CA THR A 384 13.66 3.03 5.68
C THR A 384 13.52 3.23 4.16
N GLU A 385 14.26 2.46 3.35
CA GLU A 385 14.10 2.48 1.88
C GLU A 385 12.86 1.74 1.39
N THR A 386 12.19 1.00 2.28
CA THR A 386 11.02 0.18 1.93
C THR A 386 9.80 1.07 1.75
N PRO A 387 9.23 1.16 0.52
CA PRO A 387 7.91 1.75 0.34
C PRO A 387 6.88 0.92 1.10
N THR A 388 5.77 1.52 1.52
CA THR A 388 4.68 0.72 2.12
C THR A 388 4.02 -0.18 1.08
N TYR A 389 3.70 -1.40 1.50
CA TYR A 389 3.14 -2.46 0.65
C TYR A 389 2.28 -3.43 1.49
N PRO A 390 1.28 -4.09 0.88
CA PRO A 390 0.47 -5.08 1.57
C PRO A 390 1.26 -6.37 1.78
N PHE A 391 1.14 -6.98 2.97
CA PHE A 391 1.61 -8.34 3.20
C PHE A 391 0.76 -9.37 2.46
N GLU A 392 1.27 -10.60 2.30
CA GLU A 392 0.50 -11.71 1.74
C GLU A 392 -0.72 -11.98 2.65
N GLY A 393 -1.92 -11.95 2.08
CA GLY A 393 -3.16 -12.06 2.87
C GLY A 393 -3.59 -10.77 3.58
N PHE A 394 -3.06 -9.61 3.17
CA PHE A 394 -3.59 -8.29 3.57
C PHE A 394 -5.07 -8.17 3.24
N ASP A 395 -5.84 -7.62 4.17
CA ASP A 395 -7.25 -7.27 4.01
C ASP A 395 -7.51 -5.91 4.62
N VAL A 396 -8.29 -5.09 3.92
CA VAL A 396 -8.68 -3.76 4.34
C VAL A 396 -9.64 -3.84 5.53
N TYR A 397 -9.45 -3.01 6.56
CA TYR A 397 -10.38 -2.97 7.68
C TYR A 397 -11.70 -2.25 7.29
N PRO A 398 -12.89 -2.86 7.46
CA PRO A 398 -14.15 -2.34 6.90
C PRO A 398 -14.57 -0.94 7.36
N TYR A 399 -14.17 -0.50 8.56
CA TYR A 399 -14.53 0.82 9.07
C TYR A 399 -13.54 1.91 8.66
N TYR A 400 -12.36 1.56 8.13
CA TYR A 400 -11.34 2.55 7.79
C TYR A 400 -10.54 2.09 6.57
N ASP A 401 -11.21 2.11 5.43
CA ASP A 401 -10.74 1.56 4.16
C ASP A 401 -9.73 2.44 3.39
N ASP A 402 -9.67 3.72 3.76
CA ASP A 402 -8.77 4.73 3.21
C ASP A 402 -7.53 5.01 4.07
N PHE A 403 -7.32 4.30 5.18
CA PHE A 403 -6.14 4.50 6.04
C PHE A 403 -4.83 4.09 5.35
N THR A 404 -4.75 2.84 4.90
CA THR A 404 -3.52 2.29 4.32
C THR A 404 -3.55 2.28 2.79
N THR A 405 -4.66 1.85 2.20
CA THR A 405 -4.70 1.49 0.76
C THR A 405 -4.20 2.60 -0.17
N PRO A 406 -4.46 3.90 0.07
CA PRO A 406 -3.95 4.96 -0.80
C PRO A 406 -2.43 5.12 -0.71
N THR A 407 -1.79 4.66 0.37
CA THR A 407 -0.34 4.76 0.58
C THR A 407 0.47 3.73 -0.22
N PHE A 408 -0.17 2.70 -0.78
CA PHE A 408 0.45 1.65 -1.61
C PHE A 408 0.80 2.13 -3.04
N ASP A 409 1.42 3.30 -3.14
CA ASP A 409 1.66 4.05 -4.37
C ASP A 409 3.15 4.19 -4.74
N ASN A 410 4.03 3.51 -4.00
CA ASN A 410 5.50 3.64 -4.06
C ASN A 410 6.04 5.06 -3.79
N GLN A 411 5.26 5.96 -3.21
CA GLN A 411 5.66 7.32 -2.85
C GLN A 411 5.66 7.56 -1.33
N HIS A 412 5.18 6.58 -0.56
CA HIS A 412 5.28 6.54 0.90
C HIS A 412 6.32 5.53 1.32
N ASN A 413 7.22 5.96 2.20
CA ASN A 413 8.25 5.09 2.78
C ASN A 413 7.92 4.78 4.24
N LEU A 414 8.19 3.53 4.63
CA LEU A 414 8.00 3.09 5.99
C LEU A 414 9.01 3.75 6.92
N ILE A 415 8.54 4.12 8.10
CA ILE A 415 9.35 4.53 9.24
C ILE A 415 9.19 3.53 10.38
N LYS A 416 10.26 3.26 11.13
CA LYS A 416 10.27 2.24 12.19
C LYS A 416 10.80 2.77 13.53
N GLY A 417 10.36 2.14 14.61
CA GLY A 417 10.92 2.29 15.97
C GLY A 417 10.25 3.28 16.92
N GLY A 418 9.36 4.16 16.44
CA GLY A 418 8.71 5.17 17.28
C GLY A 418 9.62 6.32 17.68
N SER A 419 9.08 7.53 17.77
CA SER A 419 9.77 8.69 18.34
C SER A 419 9.55 8.81 19.85
N TRP A 420 10.13 9.84 20.48
CA TRP A 420 9.92 10.17 21.89
C TRP A 420 8.44 10.33 22.32
N ILE A 421 7.56 10.72 21.39
CA ILE A 421 6.12 10.89 21.64
C ILE A 421 5.29 9.69 21.22
N ALA A 422 5.83 8.76 20.43
CA ALA A 422 5.12 7.59 19.94
C ALA A 422 4.57 6.75 21.11
N CYS A 423 3.25 6.52 21.08
CA CYS A 423 2.50 5.81 22.11
C CYS A 423 1.52 4.82 21.46
N GLY A 424 1.13 3.78 22.19
CA GLY A 424 0.11 2.86 21.66
C GLY A 424 0.69 1.97 20.56
N ASN A 425 -0.07 1.78 19.48
CA ASN A 425 0.38 0.98 18.35
C ASN A 425 1.69 1.50 17.74
N GLU A 426 1.88 2.82 17.65
CA GLU A 426 3.10 3.48 17.11
C GLU A 426 4.42 3.01 17.75
N SER A 427 4.34 2.50 18.97
CA SER A 427 5.50 2.05 19.74
C SER A 427 5.79 0.55 19.65
N LEU A 428 4.92 -0.24 19.00
CA LEU A 428 5.06 -1.70 18.91
C LEU A 428 6.08 -2.09 17.82
N LYS A 429 6.69 -3.27 17.96
CA LYS A 429 7.53 -3.90 16.93
C LYS A 429 6.78 -3.98 15.61
N SER A 430 5.51 -4.37 15.64
CA SER A 430 4.69 -4.61 14.47
C SER A 430 4.26 -3.35 13.72
N ALA A 431 4.40 -2.17 14.32
CA ALA A 431 3.89 -0.91 13.77
C ALA A 431 4.45 -0.62 12.39
N ARG A 432 3.57 -0.40 11.40
CA ARG A 432 3.95 -0.05 10.02
C ARG A 432 3.33 1.29 9.66
N TYR A 433 4.11 2.35 9.87
CA TYR A 433 3.71 3.71 9.52
C TYR A 433 4.47 4.16 8.28
N ALA A 434 3.78 4.82 7.37
CA ALA A 434 4.32 5.28 6.12
C ALA A 434 3.95 6.74 5.88
N PHE A 435 4.89 7.51 5.36
CA PHE A 435 4.68 8.93 5.06
C PHE A 435 5.26 9.28 3.71
N ARG A 436 4.68 10.31 3.07
CA ARG A 436 5.31 10.94 1.91
C ARG A 436 6.73 11.39 2.28
N ARG A 437 7.67 11.12 1.39
CA ARG A 437 9.11 11.33 1.59
C ARG A 437 9.53 12.76 1.96
N HIS A 438 8.69 13.74 1.66
CA HIS A 438 8.94 15.16 1.91
C HIS A 438 8.24 15.72 3.15
N PHE A 439 7.34 14.96 3.79
CA PHE A 439 6.73 15.40 5.05
C PHE A 439 7.68 15.19 6.22
N PHE A 440 7.63 16.15 7.15
CA PHE A 440 8.41 16.08 8.38
C PHE A 440 7.60 15.35 9.44
N GLN A 441 8.29 14.46 10.14
CA GLN A 441 7.85 13.83 11.38
C GLN A 441 8.95 14.04 12.43
N HIS A 442 8.78 13.54 13.66
CA HIS A 442 9.92 13.38 14.58
C HIS A 442 10.78 12.19 14.14
N ALA A 443 11.35 12.32 12.93
CA ALA A 443 12.03 11.27 12.20
C ALA A 443 13.46 11.70 11.89
N GLY A 444 14.39 10.81 12.17
CA GLY A 444 15.77 10.84 11.72
C GLY A 444 16.08 9.57 10.96
N PHE A 445 17.33 9.11 11.04
CA PHE A 445 17.71 7.88 10.38
C PHE A 445 18.97 7.25 10.97
N ARG A 446 19.10 5.96 10.66
CA ARG A 446 20.30 5.14 10.75
C ARG A 446 20.73 4.78 9.34
N TYR A 447 22.02 4.55 9.12
CA TYR A 447 22.50 4.00 7.86
C TYR A 447 23.05 2.59 8.04
N VAL A 448 22.98 1.82 6.96
CA VAL A 448 23.59 0.50 6.83
C VAL A 448 24.66 0.53 5.73
N VAL A 449 25.57 -0.42 5.79
CA VAL A 449 26.62 -0.67 4.79
C VAL A 449 26.50 -2.11 4.32
N THR A 450 26.16 -2.28 3.04
CA THR A 450 26.00 -3.58 2.40
C THR A 450 25.95 -3.45 0.88
N ASP A 451 26.55 -4.39 0.17
CA ASP A 451 26.43 -4.52 -1.28
C ASP A 451 25.08 -5.15 -1.70
N THR A 452 24.28 -5.62 -0.74
CA THR A 452 22.96 -6.18 -1.01
C THR A 452 21.97 -5.05 -1.34
N PRO A 453 21.40 -5.02 -2.56
CA PRO A 453 20.44 -4.00 -2.93
C PRO A 453 19.16 -4.13 -2.07
N ALA A 454 18.52 -3.01 -1.78
CA ALA A 454 17.21 -3.02 -1.15
C ALA A 454 16.20 -3.71 -2.09
N THR A 455 15.50 -4.73 -1.60
CA THR A 455 14.43 -5.38 -2.37
C THR A 455 13.17 -4.54 -2.24
N VAL A 456 12.68 -4.00 -3.35
CA VAL A 456 11.43 -3.23 -3.37
C VAL A 456 10.27 -4.19 -3.66
N GLN A 457 9.43 -4.44 -2.66
CA GLN A 457 8.15 -5.11 -2.88
C GLN A 457 7.16 -4.09 -3.47
N SER A 458 7.02 -4.06 -4.80
CA SER A 458 6.10 -3.13 -5.46
C SER A 458 4.65 -3.58 -5.29
N SER A 459 3.80 -2.70 -4.79
CA SER A 459 2.36 -2.90 -4.57
C SER A 459 1.49 -2.48 -5.76
N ASN A 460 2.02 -2.45 -6.99
CA ASN A 460 1.31 -1.89 -8.15
C ASN A 460 -0.02 -2.63 -8.40
N TYR A 461 -1.12 -2.12 -7.83
CA TYR A 461 -2.47 -2.52 -8.18
C TYR A 461 -2.82 -1.84 -9.50
N GLU A 462 -3.24 -2.64 -10.47
CA GLU A 462 -3.80 -2.08 -11.69
C GLU A 462 -5.18 -1.48 -11.40
N THR A 463 -5.37 -0.21 -11.78
CA THR A 463 -6.60 0.57 -11.50
C THR A 463 -7.38 0.91 -12.76
N ASP A 464 -6.87 0.58 -13.94
CA ASP A 464 -7.64 0.70 -15.17
C ASP A 464 -8.81 -0.27 -15.15
N LYS A 465 -10.02 0.28 -15.16
CA LYS A 465 -11.28 -0.47 -15.10
C LYS A 465 -11.29 -1.68 -16.04
N LEU A 466 -10.86 -1.52 -17.28
CA LEU A 466 -10.91 -2.59 -18.27
C LEU A 466 -9.90 -3.71 -17.96
N LEU A 467 -8.70 -3.36 -17.49
CA LEU A 467 -7.71 -4.35 -17.06
C LEU A 467 -8.16 -5.11 -15.81
N SER A 468 -8.79 -4.43 -14.87
CA SER A 468 -9.34 -5.07 -13.67
C SER A 468 -10.50 -6.01 -13.97
N GLU A 469 -11.43 -5.59 -14.84
CA GLU A 469 -12.54 -6.43 -15.29
C GLU A 469 -12.03 -7.70 -16.00
N TYR A 470 -10.97 -7.60 -16.81
CA TYR A 470 -10.35 -8.75 -17.46
C TYR A 470 -9.51 -9.61 -16.51
N GLY A 471 -8.84 -8.99 -15.53
CA GLY A 471 -8.18 -9.71 -14.43
C GLY A 471 -9.17 -10.59 -13.68
N GLU A 472 -10.34 -10.05 -13.34
CA GLU A 472 -11.43 -10.80 -12.73
C GLU A 472 -12.06 -11.82 -13.67
N PHE A 473 -12.27 -11.47 -14.92
CA PHE A 473 -12.85 -12.38 -15.90
C PHE A 473 -11.97 -13.63 -16.13
N HIS A 474 -10.65 -13.46 -16.10
CA HIS A 474 -9.68 -14.53 -16.35
C HIS A 474 -9.29 -15.30 -15.09
N TYR A 475 -9.14 -14.63 -13.95
CA TYR A 475 -8.55 -15.21 -12.74
C TYR A 475 -9.42 -15.08 -11.49
N GLY A 476 -10.54 -14.37 -11.60
CA GLY A 476 -11.44 -14.00 -10.52
C GLY A 476 -12.37 -15.10 -10.03
N ASP A 477 -13.39 -14.64 -9.30
CA ASP A 477 -14.42 -15.50 -8.71
C ASP A 477 -15.41 -15.99 -9.78
N VAL A 478 -16.10 -17.10 -9.50
CA VAL A 478 -17.20 -17.60 -10.33
C VAL A 478 -18.50 -16.91 -9.94
N TYR A 479 -19.27 -16.47 -10.95
CA TYR A 479 -20.53 -15.76 -10.76
C TYR A 479 -21.69 -16.53 -11.39
N PHE A 480 -22.83 -16.59 -10.70
CA PHE A 480 -24.05 -17.27 -11.16
C PHE A 480 -23.84 -18.73 -11.59
N ASP A 481 -22.91 -19.42 -10.92
CA ASP A 481 -22.51 -20.80 -11.26
C ASP A 481 -22.01 -20.98 -12.71
N VAL A 482 -21.60 -19.90 -13.37
CA VAL A 482 -21.02 -19.94 -14.72
C VAL A 482 -19.52 -20.26 -14.62
N PRO A 483 -19.05 -21.39 -15.18
CA PRO A 483 -17.63 -21.75 -15.14
C PRO A 483 -16.72 -20.68 -15.74
N ASN A 484 -15.47 -20.60 -15.27
CA ASN A 484 -14.49 -19.67 -15.81
C ASN A 484 -14.28 -19.92 -17.31
N PHE A 485 -14.47 -18.89 -18.12
CA PHE A 485 -14.56 -19.03 -19.58
C PHE A 485 -13.24 -19.46 -20.23
N PRO A 486 -12.10 -18.76 -20.02
CA PRO A 486 -10.82 -19.21 -20.61
C PRO A 486 -10.43 -20.63 -20.21
N LYS A 487 -10.67 -21.03 -18.95
CA LYS A 487 -10.44 -22.41 -18.48
C LYS A 487 -11.33 -23.42 -19.22
N THR A 488 -12.63 -23.12 -19.32
CA THR A 488 -13.60 -23.98 -20.02
C THR A 488 -13.21 -24.17 -21.49
N LEU A 489 -12.74 -23.11 -22.16
CA LEU A 489 -12.27 -23.21 -23.55
C LEU A 489 -11.03 -24.09 -23.67
N ALA A 490 -10.07 -23.95 -22.77
CA ALA A 490 -8.88 -24.80 -22.75
C ALA A 490 -9.25 -26.28 -22.53
N GLU A 491 -10.17 -26.57 -21.61
CA GLU A 491 -10.67 -27.94 -21.37
C GLU A 491 -11.34 -28.54 -22.62
N ILE A 492 -12.19 -27.75 -23.32
CA ILE A 492 -12.80 -28.16 -24.58
C ILE A 492 -11.74 -28.42 -25.66
N ALA A 493 -10.75 -27.52 -25.78
CA ALA A 493 -9.69 -27.65 -26.76
C ALA A 493 -8.82 -28.90 -26.52
N ILE A 494 -8.43 -29.13 -25.27
CA ILE A 494 -7.65 -30.30 -24.85
C ILE A 494 -8.43 -31.59 -25.11
N ALA A 495 -9.73 -31.62 -24.76
CA ALA A 495 -10.57 -32.78 -25.03
C ALA A 495 -10.67 -33.10 -26.53
N ALA A 496 -10.74 -32.07 -27.37
CA ALA A 496 -10.80 -32.22 -28.83
C ALA A 496 -9.47 -32.72 -29.45
N MET A 497 -8.33 -32.50 -28.79
CA MET A 497 -7.05 -33.03 -29.26
C MET A 497 -7.02 -34.56 -29.26
N ALA A 498 -7.71 -35.22 -28.34
CA ALA A 498 -7.70 -36.68 -28.20
C ALA A 498 -6.25 -37.25 -28.23
N ASP A 499 -5.93 -38.13 -29.19
CA ASP A 499 -4.59 -38.71 -29.36
C ASP A 499 -3.68 -37.92 -30.34
N LYS A 500 -4.09 -36.71 -30.75
CA LYS A 500 -3.28 -35.85 -31.64
C LYS A 500 -2.03 -35.33 -30.92
N PRO A 501 -0.94 -35.02 -31.65
CA PRO A 501 0.24 -34.39 -31.05
C PRO A 501 -0.12 -33.08 -30.34
N ALA A 502 0.39 -32.87 -29.13
CA ALA A 502 0.15 -31.68 -28.32
C ALA A 502 1.48 -31.00 -27.92
N ARG A 503 2.31 -30.64 -28.90
CA ARG A 503 3.62 -30.03 -28.63
C ARG A 503 3.47 -28.53 -28.41
N THR A 504 2.83 -27.84 -29.34
CA THR A 504 2.72 -26.38 -29.32
C THR A 504 1.28 -25.93 -29.52
N ALA A 505 0.83 -24.96 -28.71
CA ALA A 505 -0.45 -24.28 -28.90
C ALA A 505 -0.26 -22.76 -29.02
N LEU A 506 -1.16 -22.12 -29.76
CA LEU A 506 -1.27 -20.67 -29.86
C LEU A 506 -2.61 -20.23 -29.30
N ASP A 507 -2.60 -19.38 -28.28
CA ASP A 507 -3.75 -18.63 -27.79
C ASP A 507 -3.72 -17.23 -28.41
N LEU A 508 -4.56 -16.99 -29.40
CA LEU A 508 -4.61 -15.77 -30.20
C LEU A 508 -5.80 -14.90 -29.76
N GLY A 509 -5.52 -13.66 -29.36
CA GLY A 509 -6.44 -12.84 -28.59
C GLY A 509 -6.48 -13.24 -27.12
N CYS A 510 -5.32 -13.60 -26.54
CA CYS A 510 -5.27 -14.23 -25.21
C CYS A 510 -5.68 -13.30 -24.05
N ALA A 511 -5.82 -11.99 -24.30
CA ALA A 511 -6.02 -10.97 -23.27
C ALA A 511 -5.06 -11.18 -22.09
N SER A 512 -5.57 -11.39 -20.88
CA SER A 512 -4.77 -11.56 -19.66
C SER A 512 -4.11 -12.95 -19.52
N GLY A 513 -4.37 -13.89 -20.44
CA GLY A 513 -3.56 -15.10 -20.62
C GLY A 513 -4.02 -16.39 -19.90
N ARG A 514 -5.19 -16.40 -19.26
CA ARG A 514 -5.65 -17.59 -18.50
C ARG A 514 -5.69 -18.87 -19.35
N SER A 515 -6.24 -18.82 -20.57
CA SER A 515 -6.28 -19.95 -21.49
C SER A 515 -4.88 -20.42 -21.89
N THR A 516 -3.92 -19.51 -22.08
CA THR A 516 -2.50 -19.83 -22.29
C THR A 516 -1.95 -20.74 -21.18
N PHE A 517 -2.20 -20.40 -19.92
CA PHE A 517 -1.76 -21.22 -18.78
C PHE A 517 -2.49 -22.56 -18.71
N GLU A 518 -3.82 -22.57 -18.88
CA GLU A 518 -4.62 -23.79 -18.79
C GLU A 518 -4.27 -24.80 -19.90
N LEU A 519 -4.02 -24.32 -21.12
CA LEU A 519 -3.51 -25.16 -22.22
C LEU A 519 -2.14 -25.77 -21.89
N ALA A 520 -1.28 -25.06 -21.15
CA ALA A 520 0.07 -25.53 -20.82
C ALA A 520 0.10 -26.74 -19.87
N HIS A 521 -1.04 -27.14 -19.29
CA HIS A 521 -1.18 -28.44 -18.64
C HIS A 521 -1.01 -29.60 -19.62
N HIS A 522 -1.46 -29.44 -20.86
CA HIS A 522 -1.45 -30.49 -21.87
C HIS A 522 -0.33 -30.32 -22.91
N PHE A 523 -0.01 -29.07 -23.26
CA PHE A 523 1.00 -28.76 -24.27
C PHE A 523 2.41 -28.57 -23.68
N ASP A 524 3.45 -28.85 -24.48
CA ASP A 524 4.84 -28.62 -24.07
C ASP A 524 5.17 -27.12 -24.04
N HIS A 525 4.59 -26.34 -24.97
CA HIS A 525 4.73 -24.89 -25.01
C HIS A 525 3.44 -24.21 -25.51
N VAL A 526 3.07 -23.09 -24.90
CA VAL A 526 1.92 -22.29 -25.32
C VAL A 526 2.30 -20.83 -25.50
N THR A 527 2.01 -20.31 -26.68
CA THR A 527 2.22 -18.90 -27.02
C THR A 527 0.91 -18.14 -26.85
N GLY A 528 0.87 -17.12 -25.98
CA GLY A 528 -0.22 -16.15 -25.90
C GLY A 528 0.08 -14.90 -26.74
N ILE A 529 -0.82 -14.50 -27.62
CA ILE A 529 -0.70 -13.28 -28.41
C ILE A 529 -1.95 -12.42 -28.26
N ASP A 530 -1.77 -11.12 -27.99
CA ASP A 530 -2.84 -10.13 -27.99
C ASP A 530 -2.37 -8.81 -28.63
N PHE A 531 -3.31 -8.05 -29.17
CA PHE A 531 -3.01 -6.74 -29.76
C PHE A 531 -2.63 -5.70 -28.68
N SER A 532 -3.23 -5.80 -27.49
CA SER A 532 -3.03 -4.89 -26.36
C SER A 532 -1.81 -5.29 -25.53
N ALA A 533 -0.78 -4.44 -25.54
CA ALA A 533 0.37 -4.61 -24.64
C ALA A 533 -0.05 -4.60 -23.15
N ARG A 534 -1.14 -3.90 -22.81
CA ARG A 534 -1.62 -3.77 -21.43
C ARG A 534 -2.20 -5.08 -20.89
N PHE A 535 -3.00 -5.79 -21.69
CA PHE A 535 -3.51 -7.11 -21.30
C PHE A 535 -2.39 -8.15 -21.23
N ILE A 536 -1.47 -8.13 -22.20
CA ILE A 536 -0.26 -8.97 -22.18
C ILE A 536 0.56 -8.77 -20.90
N GLY A 537 0.66 -7.52 -20.42
CA GLY A 537 1.35 -7.20 -19.18
C GLY A 537 0.89 -8.03 -17.99
N GLN A 538 -0.42 -8.30 -17.86
CA GLN A 538 -0.96 -9.13 -16.76
C GLN A 538 -0.52 -10.60 -16.87
N GLY A 539 -0.50 -11.16 -18.08
CA GLY A 539 -0.02 -12.52 -18.32
C GLY A 539 1.49 -12.67 -18.06
N VAL A 540 2.29 -11.68 -18.49
CA VAL A 540 3.73 -11.62 -18.21
C VAL A 540 3.98 -11.50 -16.71
N GLN A 541 3.27 -10.59 -16.03
CA GLN A 541 3.37 -10.42 -14.58
C GLN A 541 3.09 -11.72 -13.83
N LEU A 542 2.03 -12.44 -14.21
CA LEU A 542 1.72 -13.75 -13.61
C LEU A 542 2.81 -14.79 -13.90
N ALA A 543 3.36 -14.84 -15.11
CA ALA A 543 4.41 -15.79 -15.45
C ALA A 543 5.71 -15.53 -14.67
N GLU A 544 6.08 -14.26 -14.46
CA GLU A 544 7.30 -13.85 -13.76
C GLU A 544 7.15 -13.87 -12.24
N GLN A 545 6.07 -13.29 -11.71
CA GLN A 545 5.88 -13.04 -10.28
C GLN A 545 4.94 -14.05 -9.60
N GLY A 546 4.13 -14.79 -10.37
CA GLY A 546 3.15 -15.74 -9.84
C GLY A 546 1.92 -15.11 -9.18
N VAL A 547 1.81 -13.78 -9.19
CA VAL A 547 0.73 -13.01 -8.55
C VAL A 547 0.21 -11.91 -9.49
N LEU A 548 -1.10 -11.67 -9.46
CA LEU A 548 -1.79 -10.56 -10.11
C LEU A 548 -2.64 -9.82 -9.08
N ARG A 549 -2.53 -8.49 -9.06
CA ARG A 549 -3.26 -7.61 -8.14
C ARG A 549 -4.02 -6.54 -8.92
N TYR A 550 -5.31 -6.37 -8.65
CA TYR A 550 -6.18 -5.42 -9.37
C TYR A 550 -7.33 -4.93 -8.48
N THR A 551 -7.95 -3.80 -8.85
CA THR A 551 -9.10 -3.24 -8.12
C THR A 551 -10.40 -3.40 -8.90
N LEU A 552 -11.46 -3.89 -8.25
CA LEU A 552 -12.79 -4.01 -8.87
C LEU A 552 -13.75 -2.99 -8.29
N THR A 553 -14.39 -2.21 -9.15
CA THR A 553 -15.46 -1.31 -8.74
C THR A 553 -16.58 -2.08 -8.03
N ASP A 554 -16.97 -1.61 -6.85
CA ASP A 554 -18.14 -2.10 -6.14
C ASP A 554 -19.35 -1.23 -6.44
N GLU A 555 -19.23 0.07 -6.21
CA GLU A 555 -20.20 1.13 -6.57
C GLU A 555 -19.53 2.51 -6.56
N GLY A 556 -19.82 3.37 -7.56
CA GLY A 556 -19.19 4.68 -7.66
C GLY A 556 -17.65 4.59 -7.68
N ASP A 557 -17.00 5.31 -6.78
CA ASP A 557 -15.55 5.29 -6.59
C ASP A 557 -15.07 4.20 -5.61
N LEU A 558 -15.99 3.45 -4.98
CA LEU A 558 -15.65 2.37 -4.06
C LEU A 558 -15.16 1.15 -4.84
N VAL A 559 -14.04 0.57 -4.40
CA VAL A 559 -13.40 -0.58 -5.03
C VAL A 559 -13.06 -1.68 -4.02
N SER A 560 -13.10 -2.93 -4.48
CA SER A 560 -12.55 -4.10 -3.81
C SER A 560 -11.17 -4.42 -4.38
N TYR A 561 -10.16 -4.57 -3.53
CA TYR A 561 -8.82 -5.03 -3.94
C TYR A 561 -8.83 -6.55 -4.08
N LYS A 562 -8.28 -7.07 -5.19
CA LYS A 562 -8.21 -8.49 -5.50
C LYS A 562 -6.76 -8.90 -5.73
N GLU A 563 -6.41 -10.05 -5.16
CA GLU A 563 -5.16 -10.75 -5.44
C GLU A 563 -5.47 -12.14 -5.98
N ARG A 564 -4.75 -12.56 -7.03
CA ARG A 564 -4.83 -13.89 -7.63
C ARG A 564 -3.43 -14.44 -7.85
N THR A 565 -3.19 -15.67 -7.40
CA THR A 565 -1.90 -16.33 -7.54
C THR A 565 -2.00 -17.55 -8.44
N LEU A 566 -0.96 -17.80 -9.25
CA LEU A 566 -0.89 -19.03 -10.06
C LEU A 566 -0.93 -20.27 -9.17
N LYS A 567 -0.31 -20.21 -7.98
CA LYS A 567 -0.34 -21.30 -7.00
C LYS A 567 -1.76 -21.59 -6.52
N GLY A 568 -2.53 -20.57 -6.14
CA GLY A 568 -3.92 -20.71 -5.71
C GLY A 568 -4.84 -21.26 -6.80
N LEU A 569 -4.49 -21.03 -8.07
CA LEU A 569 -5.22 -21.54 -9.23
C LEU A 569 -4.73 -22.91 -9.74
N GLY A 570 -3.67 -23.48 -9.17
CA GLY A 570 -3.07 -24.74 -9.63
C GLY A 570 -2.20 -24.62 -10.90
N LEU A 571 -1.87 -23.40 -11.32
CA LEU A 571 -1.18 -23.10 -12.58
C LEU A 571 0.33 -22.83 -12.42
N ASP A 572 0.86 -22.77 -11.20
CA ASP A 572 2.28 -22.42 -10.98
C ASP A 572 3.24 -23.42 -11.64
N SER A 573 2.85 -24.70 -11.70
CA SER A 573 3.67 -25.77 -12.30
C SER A 573 3.91 -25.59 -13.80
N VAL A 574 3.07 -24.82 -14.50
CA VAL A 574 3.13 -24.67 -15.97
C VAL A 574 3.67 -23.31 -16.42
N LYS A 575 4.02 -22.40 -15.51
CA LYS A 575 4.46 -21.03 -15.86
C LYS A 575 5.69 -20.98 -16.77
N HIS A 576 6.57 -21.98 -16.69
CA HIS A 576 7.78 -22.07 -17.53
C HIS A 576 7.49 -22.53 -18.96
N LYS A 577 6.26 -22.96 -19.26
CA LYS A 577 5.84 -23.44 -20.58
C LYS A 577 5.15 -22.36 -21.41
N VAL A 578 4.85 -21.20 -20.84
CA VAL A 578 4.11 -20.14 -21.54
C VAL A 578 5.02 -19.01 -21.97
N ALA A 579 4.69 -18.37 -23.09
CA ALA A 579 5.30 -17.12 -23.52
C ALA A 579 4.23 -16.16 -24.05
N PHE A 580 4.38 -14.87 -23.78
CA PHE A 580 3.42 -13.85 -24.18
C PHE A 580 4.05 -12.83 -25.12
N TYR A 581 3.31 -12.44 -26.17
CA TYR A 581 3.76 -11.47 -27.16
C TYR A 581 2.66 -10.52 -27.55
N GLN A 582 3.02 -9.26 -27.79
CA GLN A 582 2.11 -8.34 -28.47
C GLN A 582 2.12 -8.63 -29.98
N GLY A 583 0.95 -8.74 -30.60
CA GLY A 583 0.83 -9.00 -32.03
C GLY A 583 -0.55 -8.71 -32.62
N ASP A 584 -0.56 -8.32 -33.90
CA ASP A 584 -1.79 -8.15 -34.67
C ASP A 584 -2.20 -9.48 -35.32
N ALA A 585 -3.35 -10.02 -34.93
CA ALA A 585 -3.89 -11.26 -35.48
C ALA A 585 -4.14 -11.19 -37.00
N CYS A 586 -4.47 -10.01 -37.53
CA CYS A 586 -4.65 -9.78 -38.97
C CYS A 586 -3.32 -9.66 -39.73
N ASN A 587 -2.19 -9.54 -39.02
CA ASN A 587 -0.85 -9.36 -39.60
C ASN A 587 0.24 -10.03 -38.73
N LEU A 588 0.07 -11.32 -38.42
CA LEU A 588 1.01 -12.05 -37.57
C LEU A 588 2.36 -12.26 -38.27
N LYS A 589 3.45 -12.02 -37.53
CA LYS A 589 4.83 -12.29 -37.97
C LYS A 589 4.99 -13.75 -38.42
N SER A 590 5.81 -14.01 -39.44
CA SER A 590 6.02 -15.34 -40.01
C SER A 590 6.61 -16.37 -39.02
N ILE A 591 7.21 -15.91 -37.92
CA ILE A 591 7.80 -16.75 -36.87
C ILE A 591 6.78 -17.60 -36.11
N PHE A 592 5.51 -17.18 -36.05
CA PHE A 592 4.45 -17.94 -35.39
C PHE A 592 3.94 -18.99 -36.38
N THR A 593 4.41 -20.23 -36.29
CA THR A 593 4.00 -21.33 -37.19
C THR A 593 4.18 -22.67 -36.48
N ALA A 594 3.80 -23.76 -37.13
CA ALA A 594 3.93 -25.14 -36.66
C ALA A 594 3.22 -25.44 -35.33
N TYR A 595 2.04 -24.83 -35.11
CA TYR A 595 1.18 -25.14 -33.97
C TYR A 595 0.36 -26.41 -34.18
N ASP A 596 0.13 -27.18 -33.13
CA ASP A 596 -0.79 -28.31 -33.13
C ASP A 596 -2.24 -27.88 -32.80
N LEU A 597 -2.39 -26.78 -32.05
CA LEU A 597 -3.66 -26.13 -31.73
C LEU A 597 -3.56 -24.60 -31.86
N ILE A 598 -4.59 -23.97 -32.40
CA ILE A 598 -4.81 -22.52 -32.29
C ILE A 598 -6.18 -22.29 -31.65
N LEU A 599 -6.21 -21.57 -30.53
CA LEU A 599 -7.41 -21.03 -29.90
C LEU A 599 -7.54 -19.55 -30.27
N ALA A 600 -8.67 -19.16 -30.85
CA ALA A 600 -9.03 -17.77 -31.13
C ALA A 600 -10.27 -17.40 -30.32
N ALA A 601 -10.07 -16.92 -29.09
CA ALA A 601 -11.13 -16.71 -28.12
C ALA A 601 -11.71 -15.29 -28.14
N ASN A 602 -13.02 -15.16 -28.42
CA ASN A 602 -13.76 -13.90 -28.52
C ASN A 602 -13.05 -12.84 -29.39
N LEU A 603 -12.36 -13.32 -30.44
CA LEU A 603 -11.43 -12.50 -31.21
C LEU A 603 -12.06 -11.96 -32.49
N ILE A 604 -12.74 -12.81 -33.27
CA ILE A 604 -13.04 -12.51 -34.68
C ILE A 604 -13.98 -11.31 -34.88
N ASP A 605 -14.86 -11.02 -33.93
CA ASP A 605 -15.77 -9.87 -33.96
C ASP A 605 -15.14 -8.57 -33.44
N ARG A 606 -13.89 -8.64 -32.99
CA ARG A 606 -13.06 -7.50 -32.55
C ARG A 606 -11.94 -7.15 -33.53
N LEU A 607 -11.77 -7.89 -34.62
CA LEU A 607 -10.74 -7.65 -35.64
C LEU A 607 -11.19 -6.61 -36.66
N TYR A 608 -10.30 -5.74 -37.09
CA TYR A 608 -10.62 -4.77 -38.15
C TYR A 608 -10.87 -5.43 -39.52
N ASP A 609 -10.34 -6.63 -39.75
CA ASP A 609 -10.49 -7.40 -40.98
C ASP A 609 -10.34 -8.92 -40.68
N PRO A 610 -11.39 -9.57 -40.13
CA PRO A 610 -11.33 -10.97 -39.72
C PRO A 610 -11.02 -11.94 -40.87
N ALA A 611 -11.36 -11.57 -42.12
CA ALA A 611 -11.06 -12.40 -43.28
C ALA A 611 -9.55 -12.60 -43.48
N LYS A 612 -8.71 -11.60 -43.18
CA LYS A 612 -7.24 -11.74 -43.26
C LYS A 612 -6.68 -12.80 -42.34
N LEU A 613 -7.19 -12.86 -41.10
CA LEU A 613 -6.82 -13.92 -40.17
C LEU A 613 -7.30 -15.27 -40.73
N LEU A 614 -8.60 -15.40 -40.99
CA LEU A 614 -9.22 -16.69 -41.31
C LEU A 614 -8.69 -17.31 -42.61
N THR A 615 -8.38 -16.50 -43.62
CA THR A 615 -7.80 -17.00 -44.88
C THR A 615 -6.35 -17.47 -44.74
N SER A 616 -5.60 -16.95 -43.77
CA SER A 616 -4.16 -17.24 -43.63
C SER A 616 -3.82 -18.15 -42.45
N ILE A 617 -4.74 -18.36 -41.50
CA ILE A 617 -4.48 -19.08 -40.24
C ILE A 617 -4.06 -20.54 -40.44
N HIS A 618 -4.48 -21.18 -41.54
CA HIS A 618 -4.06 -22.54 -41.90
C HIS A 618 -2.53 -22.65 -42.08
N THR A 619 -1.84 -21.58 -42.49
CA THR A 619 -0.37 -21.57 -42.64
C THR A 619 0.39 -21.65 -41.31
N ARG A 620 -0.33 -21.50 -40.19
CA ARG A 620 0.21 -21.46 -38.83
C ARG A 620 0.05 -22.80 -38.11
N LEU A 621 -0.82 -23.68 -38.63
CA LEU A 621 -1.12 -25.00 -38.09
C LEU A 621 -0.34 -26.11 -38.82
N ASN A 622 0.07 -27.12 -38.07
CA ASN A 622 0.49 -28.41 -38.63
C ASN A 622 -0.71 -29.11 -39.31
N THR A 623 -0.45 -29.93 -40.31
CA THR A 623 -1.49 -30.76 -40.94
C THR A 623 -2.14 -31.67 -39.88
N GLY A 624 -3.47 -31.70 -39.83
CA GLY A 624 -4.23 -32.42 -38.80
C GLY A 624 -4.35 -31.67 -37.45
N GLY A 625 -3.74 -30.48 -37.33
CA GLY A 625 -3.88 -29.58 -36.19
C GLY A 625 -5.26 -28.93 -36.12
N LEU A 626 -5.60 -28.42 -34.94
CA LEU A 626 -6.94 -27.91 -34.65
C LEU A 626 -6.99 -26.39 -34.55
N LEU A 627 -8.03 -25.78 -35.10
CA LEU A 627 -8.39 -24.38 -34.92
C LEU A 627 -9.71 -24.33 -34.15
N MET A 628 -9.69 -23.75 -32.96
CA MET A 628 -10.87 -23.47 -32.16
C MET A 628 -11.19 -21.98 -32.24
N ILE A 629 -12.41 -21.65 -32.66
CA ILE A 629 -12.91 -20.28 -32.73
C ILE A 629 -14.08 -20.16 -31.77
N THR A 630 -14.07 -19.13 -30.94
CA THR A 630 -15.23 -18.74 -30.16
C THR A 630 -15.51 -17.25 -30.28
N SER A 631 -16.77 -16.87 -30.38
CA SER A 631 -17.19 -15.47 -30.37
C SER A 631 -18.69 -15.36 -30.09
N PRO A 632 -19.14 -14.28 -29.42
CA PRO A 632 -20.57 -14.00 -29.28
C PRO A 632 -21.20 -13.45 -30.57
N TYR A 633 -20.40 -13.21 -31.61
CA TYR A 633 -20.82 -12.65 -32.91
C TYR A 633 -21.55 -11.32 -32.78
N THR A 634 -21.08 -10.48 -31.87
CA THR A 634 -21.74 -9.21 -31.56
C THR A 634 -21.66 -8.19 -32.68
N TRP A 635 -20.67 -8.32 -33.57
CA TRP A 635 -20.46 -7.50 -34.77
C TRP A 635 -20.81 -6.03 -34.57
N LEU A 636 -19.85 -5.28 -34.03
CA LEU A 636 -19.99 -3.84 -33.80
C LEU A 636 -19.11 -3.08 -34.79
N THR A 637 -19.68 -2.05 -35.42
CA THR A 637 -18.98 -1.23 -36.42
C THR A 637 -17.80 -0.43 -35.86
N GLU A 638 -17.74 -0.30 -34.54
CA GLU A 638 -16.60 0.29 -33.82
C GLU A 638 -15.33 -0.57 -33.90
N HIS A 639 -15.46 -1.88 -34.08
CA HIS A 639 -14.33 -2.81 -34.22
C HIS A 639 -14.11 -3.27 -35.65
N THR A 640 -15.19 -3.70 -36.31
CA THR A 640 -15.14 -4.25 -37.67
C THR A 640 -16.07 -3.44 -38.57
N LYS A 641 -15.54 -2.84 -39.63
CA LYS A 641 -16.38 -2.18 -40.63
C LYS A 641 -17.38 -3.17 -41.22
N LYS A 642 -18.59 -2.73 -41.52
CA LYS A 642 -19.69 -3.62 -41.94
C LYS A 642 -19.35 -4.43 -43.19
N GLU A 643 -18.54 -3.87 -44.08
CA GLU A 643 -18.08 -4.51 -45.32
C GLU A 643 -17.10 -5.65 -45.06
N ALA A 644 -16.46 -5.67 -43.89
CA ALA A 644 -15.53 -6.72 -43.46
C ALA A 644 -16.17 -7.76 -42.53
N TRP A 645 -17.48 -7.66 -42.27
CA TRP A 645 -18.19 -8.70 -41.52
C TRP A 645 -18.24 -9.98 -42.36
N ILE A 646 -17.96 -11.11 -41.73
CA ILE A 646 -18.01 -12.42 -42.40
C ILE A 646 -19.40 -13.07 -42.31
N GLY A 647 -20.28 -12.54 -41.46
CA GLY A 647 -21.68 -12.95 -41.32
C GLY A 647 -22.45 -11.99 -40.42
N GLY A 648 -23.70 -12.32 -40.09
CA GLY A 648 -24.60 -11.43 -39.33
C GLY A 648 -25.29 -10.37 -40.20
N PHE A 649 -25.40 -10.61 -41.50
CA PHE A 649 -26.03 -9.70 -42.46
C PHE A 649 -26.84 -10.47 -43.52
N LYS A 650 -27.56 -9.75 -44.38
CA LYS A 650 -28.30 -10.33 -45.50
C LYS A 650 -27.51 -10.25 -46.80
N ARG A 651 -27.43 -11.37 -47.52
CA ARG A 651 -26.80 -11.48 -48.86
C ARG A 651 -27.87 -12.00 -49.82
N ASP A 652 -28.17 -11.24 -50.88
CA ASP A 652 -29.20 -11.59 -51.88
C ASP A 652 -30.59 -11.92 -51.30
N GLY A 653 -30.94 -11.29 -50.17
CA GLY A 653 -32.23 -11.49 -49.48
C GLY A 653 -32.22 -12.59 -48.43
N GLU A 654 -31.22 -13.46 -48.43
CA GLU A 654 -31.05 -14.56 -47.46
C GLU A 654 -30.19 -14.13 -46.27
N ASN A 655 -30.43 -14.73 -45.11
CA ASN A 655 -29.61 -14.50 -43.92
C ASN A 655 -28.30 -15.28 -44.04
N LEU A 656 -27.17 -14.59 -43.88
CA LEU A 656 -25.87 -15.21 -43.75
C LEU A 656 -25.41 -15.14 -42.29
N THR A 657 -25.33 -16.28 -41.61
CA THR A 657 -24.83 -16.33 -40.24
C THR A 657 -23.30 -16.25 -40.20
N THR A 658 -22.71 -15.89 -39.06
CA THR A 658 -21.25 -15.92 -38.90
C THR A 658 -20.70 -17.33 -39.14
N LEU A 659 -21.43 -18.37 -38.74
CA LEU A 659 -21.04 -19.75 -38.98
C LEU A 659 -21.01 -20.10 -40.49
N ASP A 660 -21.95 -19.58 -41.28
CA ASP A 660 -21.93 -19.76 -42.74
C ASP A 660 -20.71 -19.07 -43.35
N GLY A 661 -20.40 -17.84 -42.90
CA GLY A 661 -19.18 -17.13 -43.27
C GLY A 661 -17.90 -17.88 -42.92
N LEU A 662 -17.81 -18.46 -41.72
CA LEU A 662 -16.69 -19.30 -41.30
C LEU A 662 -16.56 -20.52 -42.21
N LYS A 663 -17.66 -21.21 -42.56
CA LYS A 663 -17.64 -22.34 -43.50
C LYS A 663 -17.16 -21.94 -44.88
N GLU A 664 -17.61 -20.79 -45.40
CA GLU A 664 -17.19 -20.27 -46.70
C GLU A 664 -15.68 -19.98 -46.73
N ILE A 665 -15.14 -19.32 -45.70
CA ILE A 665 -13.75 -18.87 -45.65
C ILE A 665 -12.78 -19.99 -45.29
N LEU A 666 -13.12 -20.83 -44.30
CA LEU A 666 -12.24 -21.89 -43.80
C LEU A 666 -12.33 -23.18 -44.61
N GLY A 667 -13.46 -23.44 -45.26
CA GLY A 667 -13.75 -24.68 -45.98
C GLY A 667 -12.67 -25.19 -46.96
N PRO A 668 -11.89 -24.33 -47.66
CA PRO A 668 -10.80 -24.78 -48.53
C PRO A 668 -9.67 -25.54 -47.80
N HIS A 669 -9.43 -25.26 -46.52
CA HIS A 669 -8.30 -25.79 -45.75
C HIS A 669 -8.71 -26.54 -44.48
N PHE A 670 -9.97 -26.42 -44.07
CA PHE A 670 -10.46 -26.95 -42.80
C PHE A 670 -11.75 -27.75 -42.95
N LYS A 671 -11.90 -28.73 -42.07
CA LYS A 671 -13.16 -29.46 -41.85
C LYS A 671 -13.68 -29.13 -40.46
N LEU A 672 -14.94 -28.70 -40.35
CA LEU A 672 -15.62 -28.55 -39.05
C LEU A 672 -15.80 -29.94 -38.42
N ILE A 673 -15.24 -30.16 -37.23
CA ILE A 673 -15.30 -31.45 -36.52
C ILE A 673 -16.17 -31.39 -35.26
N GLN A 674 -16.38 -30.21 -34.67
CA GLN A 674 -17.23 -30.03 -33.50
C GLN A 674 -17.87 -28.63 -33.48
N GLY A 675 -19.10 -28.55 -32.95
CA GLY A 675 -19.88 -27.31 -32.85
C GLY A 675 -20.88 -27.10 -34.00
N PRO A 676 -21.67 -26.02 -33.96
CA PRO A 676 -21.62 -24.95 -32.96
C PRO A 676 -22.13 -25.39 -31.58
N GLN A 677 -21.48 -24.95 -30.51
CA GLN A 677 -21.97 -25.11 -29.13
C GLN A 677 -21.84 -23.79 -28.35
N PRO A 678 -22.83 -23.41 -27.52
CA PRO A 678 -22.74 -22.21 -26.70
C PRO A 678 -21.88 -22.45 -25.47
N VAL A 679 -21.00 -21.50 -25.15
CA VAL A 679 -20.22 -21.46 -23.90
C VAL A 679 -20.55 -20.14 -23.18
N PRO A 680 -21.17 -20.18 -21.99
CA PRO A 680 -21.50 -19.00 -21.23
C PRO A 680 -20.26 -18.37 -20.60
N PHE A 681 -20.31 -17.04 -20.42
CA PHE A 681 -19.29 -16.31 -19.68
C PHE A 681 -19.89 -15.08 -18.97
N VAL A 682 -19.25 -14.67 -17.88
CA VAL A 682 -19.66 -13.52 -17.08
C VAL A 682 -18.50 -12.54 -16.92
N ILE A 683 -18.75 -11.27 -17.25
CA ILE A 683 -17.84 -10.16 -16.91
C ILE A 683 -18.52 -9.35 -15.80
N ARG A 684 -17.83 -9.19 -14.67
CA ARG A 684 -18.28 -8.35 -13.56
C ARG A 684 -17.87 -6.90 -13.81
N GLU A 685 -18.84 -5.98 -13.94
CA GLU A 685 -18.56 -4.54 -14.05
C GLU A 685 -18.56 -3.86 -12.68
N THR A 686 -19.54 -4.20 -11.83
CA THR A 686 -19.61 -3.71 -10.45
C THR A 686 -20.07 -4.80 -9.49
N LYS A 687 -20.24 -4.53 -8.19
CA LYS A 687 -20.85 -5.50 -7.24
C LYS A 687 -22.29 -5.87 -7.60
N ARG A 688 -22.96 -5.05 -8.41
CA ARG A 688 -24.38 -5.21 -8.77
C ARG A 688 -24.64 -5.21 -10.28
N LYS A 689 -23.62 -5.04 -11.12
CA LYS A 689 -23.75 -5.04 -12.59
C LYS A 689 -22.82 -6.10 -13.18
N PHE A 690 -23.41 -7.00 -13.96
CA PHE A 690 -22.72 -8.10 -14.62
C PHE A 690 -23.18 -8.19 -16.08
N GLN A 691 -22.26 -8.55 -16.97
CA GLN A 691 -22.55 -8.94 -18.34
C GLN A 691 -22.55 -10.47 -18.40
N HIS A 692 -23.67 -11.07 -18.78
CA HIS A 692 -23.77 -12.51 -19.01
C HIS A 692 -23.95 -12.75 -20.51
N THR A 693 -23.04 -13.50 -21.13
CA THR A 693 -22.97 -13.65 -22.58
C THR A 693 -22.76 -15.10 -22.97
N LEU A 694 -23.29 -15.51 -24.12
CA LEU A 694 -23.05 -16.82 -24.72
C LEU A 694 -22.15 -16.64 -25.93
N ALA A 695 -20.96 -17.25 -25.90
CA ALA A 695 -20.09 -17.32 -27.08
C ALA A 695 -20.34 -18.63 -27.82
N GLU A 696 -20.49 -18.57 -29.14
CA GLU A 696 -20.56 -19.78 -29.96
C GLU A 696 -19.15 -20.31 -30.21
N THR A 697 -18.93 -21.59 -29.94
CA THR A 697 -17.66 -22.28 -30.10
C THR A 697 -17.72 -23.31 -31.23
N THR A 698 -16.69 -23.31 -32.09
CA THR A 698 -16.49 -24.28 -33.17
C THR A 698 -15.04 -24.77 -33.22
N ILE A 699 -14.83 -26.03 -33.62
CA ILE A 699 -13.50 -26.63 -33.76
C ILE A 699 -13.34 -27.22 -35.16
N TRP A 700 -12.23 -26.86 -35.79
CA TRP A 700 -11.92 -27.12 -37.18
C TRP A 700 -10.60 -27.86 -37.29
N GLU A 701 -10.55 -28.94 -38.06
CA GLU A 701 -9.34 -29.70 -38.33
C GLU A 701 -8.74 -29.27 -39.67
N LYS A 702 -7.44 -28.94 -39.68
CA LYS A 702 -6.72 -28.63 -40.91
C LYS A 702 -6.52 -29.88 -41.76
N ILE A 703 -7.07 -29.86 -42.98
CA ILE A 703 -7.00 -31.00 -43.93
C ILE A 703 -5.89 -30.87 -44.98
N SER A 704 -5.42 -29.64 -45.27
CA SER A 704 -4.36 -29.36 -46.26
C SER A 704 -3.43 -28.25 -45.80
#